data_AF-A0A3M1PWA2-F1
#
_entry.id   AF-A0A3M1PWA2-F1
#
_cell.length_a   1.000
_cell.length_b   1.000
_cell.length_c   1.000
_cell.angle_alpha   90.00
_cell.angle_beta   90.00
_cell.angle_gamma   90.00
#
_symmetry.space_group_name_H-M   'P 1'
#
loop_
_entity.id
_entity.type
_entity.pdbx_description
1 polymer ?
#
loop_
_entity_poly.entity_id
_entity_poly.type
_entity_poly.pdbx_seq_one_letter_code
_entity_poly.pdbx_strand_id
1 'polypeptide(L)'
;MTDPVSRSGSRLAMAGLVTAGVSVMLILVFLLVDFLASGTSPYIGAVTFLVLPVVLALGVSMIAAAIWIRVRRFRAARRPITFWDLLPWAGMEVGEPRRIALRMMTVGALSFPFLGVMAYQGYHFTESNEFCGQLCHSVMEPEYTAYQLSSHARVGCVDCHIGEGASWFVKSKISGIRQVFAVMLETYSRPIPPAIKELRPARETCEQCHWPAKFHGNQLVDFPHFESDEKNTPRPVSMLVRTGGADPLFGDPSGIHWHMALGFEIQYVATDEALQEIPWVRFREIQTGEEVIYRSDGKTSVDPPPEGTLRTLDCMDCHNRPTHVFRSPDRAINNLLAREPELARLPFAKREAVAVLSTRYATKDEALAAIRDRLRAFYSENYPAVWAGRREDIVRLIERCQEIYRTNFFPKMGSDWRAYPNNLGHFEYRGCFRCHEGRHVDDAGNPISHECNACHDFLVESTLPDGRTIQAVGQFTHPVKLEGIHQQIRCSECHDGGPARPRTCQGCHAEQSGFREGRFEGLDWLGVSIEADVMDGMVDCTDCHDLSERRSLERIAEACVTCHDDETYGEFVTMWNDDFTERIAALRAEGNARTVELLDRLERAGTLHNPDATEAILSAIERRAREPVAAATPAPTGGQDEPGPETAE
;
A
#
# COMPACT_ATOMS: atom_id res chain seq x y z
N MET A 1 67.49 21.71 19.26
CA MET A 1 66.68 21.95 18.05
C MET A 1 65.53 20.96 18.02
N THR A 2 64.30 21.41 18.32
CA THR A 2 63.11 20.57 18.22
C THR A 2 62.77 20.38 16.74
N ASP A 3 62.83 19.14 16.27
CA ASP A 3 62.50 18.73 14.91
C ASP A 3 61.09 19.25 14.51
N PRO A 4 60.92 20.06 13.46
CA PRO A 4 59.60 20.54 13.02
C PRO A 4 58.60 19.42 12.70
N VAL A 5 59.11 18.20 12.47
CA VAL A 5 58.34 16.98 12.24
C VAL A 5 57.79 16.36 13.54
N SER A 6 58.33 16.70 14.72
CA SER A 6 57.78 16.30 16.03
C SER A 6 56.49 17.05 16.38
N ARG A 7 56.32 18.27 15.85
CA ARG A 7 55.15 19.12 16.07
C ARG A 7 53.88 18.60 15.37
N SER A 8 54.00 17.98 14.20
CA SER A 8 52.83 17.50 13.42
C SER A 8 52.12 16.31 14.08
N GLY A 9 52.87 15.32 14.58
CA GLY A 9 52.31 14.19 15.33
C GLY A 9 51.70 14.62 16.68
N SER A 10 52.25 15.67 17.30
CA SER A 10 51.72 16.23 18.54
C SER A 10 50.39 16.98 18.32
N ARG A 11 50.27 17.74 17.22
CA ARG A 11 49.02 18.42 16.83
C ARG A 11 47.88 17.45 16.52
N LEU A 12 48.16 16.36 15.78
CA LEU A 12 47.14 15.35 15.46
C LEU A 12 46.61 14.65 16.72
N ALA A 13 47.51 14.32 17.66
CA ALA A 13 47.11 13.71 18.93
C ALA A 13 46.32 14.67 19.83
N MET A 14 46.67 15.96 19.87
CA MET A 14 45.91 16.98 20.61
C MET A 14 44.50 17.19 20.01
N ALA A 15 44.40 17.26 18.68
CA ALA A 15 43.11 17.33 18.01
C ALA A 15 42.25 16.10 18.32
N GLY A 16 42.83 14.90 18.24
CA GLY A 16 42.14 13.66 18.62
C GLY A 16 41.67 13.64 20.07
N LEU A 17 42.48 14.15 21.01
CA LEU A 17 42.14 14.24 22.44
C LEU A 17 40.98 15.22 22.70
N VAL A 18 41.01 16.40 22.07
CA VAL A 18 39.92 17.39 22.18
C VAL A 18 38.64 16.81 21.59
N THR A 19 38.70 16.23 20.38
CA THR A 19 37.54 15.61 19.73
C THR A 19 36.94 14.50 20.59
N ALA A 20 37.77 13.57 21.11
CA ALA A 20 37.31 12.49 21.96
C ALA A 20 36.74 13.01 23.29
N GLY A 21 37.41 13.97 23.94
CA GLY A 21 36.97 14.54 25.22
C GLY A 21 35.64 15.28 25.11
N VAL A 22 35.49 16.12 24.08
CA VAL A 22 34.22 16.82 23.80
C VAL A 22 33.11 15.83 23.47
N SER A 23 33.40 14.79 22.67
CA SER A 23 32.40 13.76 22.33
C SER A 23 31.91 13.01 23.57
N VAL A 24 32.81 12.59 24.46
CA VAL A 24 32.43 11.93 25.73
C VAL A 24 31.60 12.86 26.60
N MET A 25 32.02 14.13 26.74
CA MET A 25 31.28 15.11 27.51
C MET A 25 29.86 15.31 26.97
N LEU A 26 29.70 15.46 25.66
CA LEU A 26 28.39 15.61 25.03
C LEU A 26 27.52 14.36 25.18
N ILE A 27 28.10 13.16 25.03
CA ILE A 27 27.38 11.90 25.28
C ILE A 27 26.86 11.86 26.71
N LEU A 28 27.70 12.17 27.70
CA LEU A 28 27.29 12.17 29.11
C LEU A 28 26.20 13.21 29.40
N VAL A 29 26.30 14.40 28.81
CA VAL A 29 25.27 15.44 28.93
C VAL A 29 23.95 14.97 28.32
N PHE A 30 23.97 14.38 27.13
CA PHE A 30 22.74 13.89 26.49
C PHE A 30 22.14 12.69 27.21
N LEU A 31 22.96 11.76 27.73
CA LEU A 31 22.47 10.68 28.59
C LEU A 31 21.84 11.22 29.88
N LEU A 32 22.39 12.29 30.45
CA LEU A 32 21.80 12.95 31.62
C LEU A 32 20.48 13.62 31.27
N VAL A 33 20.39 14.29 30.12
CA VAL A 33 19.12 14.87 29.62
C VAL A 33 18.09 13.77 29.39
N ASP A 34 18.49 12.67 28.75
CA ASP A 34 17.65 11.50 28.47
C ASP A 34 17.10 10.89 29.77
N PHE A 35 17.95 10.80 30.81
CA PHE A 35 17.55 10.31 32.13
C PHE A 35 16.62 11.27 32.90
N LEU A 36 16.81 12.58 32.78
CA LEU A 36 16.04 13.59 33.52
C LEU A 36 14.74 13.98 32.81
N ALA A 37 14.66 13.85 31.49
CA ALA A 37 13.50 14.22 30.70
C ALA A 37 12.49 13.07 30.63
N SER A 38 11.21 13.38 30.90
CA SER A 38 10.10 12.45 30.68
C SER A 38 9.66 12.52 29.22
N GLY A 39 10.41 11.85 28.34
CA GLY A 39 10.15 11.78 26.91
C GLY A 39 11.39 12.16 26.11
N THR A 40 11.97 11.16 25.44
CA THR A 40 13.25 11.30 24.74
C THR A 40 12.97 11.55 23.26
N SER A 41 13.48 12.68 22.74
CA SER A 41 13.36 12.97 21.32
C SER A 41 14.17 11.94 20.52
N PRO A 42 13.60 11.29 19.49
CA PRO A 42 14.33 10.35 18.64
C PRO A 42 15.63 10.94 18.06
N TYR A 43 15.67 12.26 17.86
CA TYR A 43 16.86 12.98 17.39
C TYR A 43 17.98 13.01 18.44
N ILE A 44 17.66 13.11 19.73
CA ILE A 44 18.65 13.02 20.81
C ILE A 44 19.26 11.62 20.83
N GLY A 45 18.43 10.58 20.68
CA GLY A 45 18.90 9.20 20.55
C GLY A 45 19.83 9.01 19.36
N ALA A 46 19.45 9.52 18.18
CA ALA A 46 20.28 9.41 16.97
C ALA A 46 21.64 10.11 17.12
N VAL A 47 21.67 11.32 17.67
CA VAL A 47 22.93 12.03 17.88
C VAL A 47 23.79 11.33 18.94
N THR A 48 23.18 10.88 20.05
CA THR A 48 23.89 10.27 21.19
C THR A 48 24.45 8.90 20.85
N PHE A 49 23.69 8.06 20.16
CA PHE A 49 24.03 6.65 19.94
C PHE A 49 24.63 6.36 18.55
N LEU A 50 24.50 7.25 17.56
CA LEU A 50 25.08 7.06 16.22
C LEU A 50 26.16 8.08 15.88
N VAL A 51 25.87 9.38 16.01
CA VAL A 51 26.78 10.44 15.55
C VAL A 51 27.98 10.58 16.48
N LEU A 52 27.75 10.82 17.78
CA LEU A 52 28.82 11.08 18.74
C LEU A 52 29.79 9.89 18.92
N PRO A 53 29.36 8.62 18.91
CA PRO A 53 30.28 7.48 18.96
C PRO A 53 31.19 7.39 17.74
N VAL A 54 30.72 7.76 16.54
CA VAL A 54 31.55 7.83 15.33
C VAL A 54 32.59 8.95 15.45
N VAL A 55 32.20 10.12 15.96
CA VAL A 55 33.12 11.25 16.20
C VAL A 55 34.14 10.89 17.29
N LEU A 56 33.72 10.19 18.35
CA LEU A 56 34.62 9.66 19.38
C LEU A 56 35.61 8.66 18.80
N ALA A 57 35.15 7.71 17.98
CA ALA A 57 36.01 6.74 17.29
C ALA A 57 37.00 7.42 16.35
N LEU A 58 36.60 8.48 15.65
CA LEU A 58 37.50 9.32 14.85
C LEU A 58 38.57 9.97 15.72
N GLY A 59 38.20 10.56 16.86
CA GLY A 59 39.14 11.15 17.82
C GLY A 59 40.15 10.13 18.35
N VAL A 60 39.69 8.93 18.75
CA VAL A 60 40.55 7.82 19.18
C VAL A 60 41.45 7.34 18.04
N SER A 61 40.95 7.26 16.81
CA SER A 61 41.72 6.85 15.64
C SER A 61 42.82 7.86 15.29
N MET A 62 42.56 9.16 15.44
CA MET A 62 43.57 10.21 15.28
C MET A 62 44.71 10.07 16.30
N ILE A 63 44.38 9.73 17.56
CA ILE A 63 45.38 9.45 18.60
C ILE A 63 46.20 8.20 18.24
N ALA A 64 45.54 7.11 17.84
CA ALA A 64 46.21 5.87 17.42
C ALA A 64 47.12 6.09 16.20
N ALA A 65 46.66 6.84 15.20
CA ALA A 65 47.44 7.22 14.03
C ALA A 65 48.66 8.07 14.41
N ALA A 66 48.49 9.05 15.32
CA ALA A 66 49.61 9.86 15.82
C ALA A 66 50.68 9.01 16.51
N ILE A 67 50.27 8.04 17.33
CA ILE A 67 51.18 7.08 18.00
C ILE A 67 51.88 6.20 16.94
N TRP A 68 51.14 5.65 15.98
CA TRP A 68 51.68 4.77 14.94
C TRP A 68 52.68 5.47 14.02
N ILE A 69 52.38 6.70 13.57
CA ILE A 69 53.32 7.53 12.80
C ILE A 69 54.61 7.73 13.58
N ARG A 70 54.49 7.97 14.89
CA ARG A 70 55.65 8.18 15.76
C ARG A 70 56.47 6.89 15.92
N VAL A 71 55.85 5.74 16.20
CA VAL A 71 56.52 4.42 16.25
C VAL A 71 57.29 4.15 14.96
N ARG A 72 56.65 4.34 13.80
CA ARG A 72 57.29 4.10 12.50
C ARG A 72 58.53 4.97 12.29
N ARG A 73 58.47 6.24 12.72
CA ARG A 73 59.61 7.17 12.62
C ARG A 73 60.76 6.80 13.55
N PHE A 74 60.49 6.42 14.79
CA PHE A 74 61.54 5.96 15.70
C PHE A 74 62.22 4.68 15.21
N ARG A 75 61.45 3.72 14.67
CA ARG A 75 62.00 2.51 14.01
C ARG A 75 62.86 2.86 12.81
N ALA A 76 62.40 3.76 11.93
CA ALA A 76 63.16 4.22 10.77
C ALA A 76 64.48 4.92 11.16
N ALA A 77 64.47 5.66 12.28
CA ALA A 77 65.64 6.33 12.82
C ALA A 77 66.59 5.42 13.62
N ARG A 78 66.32 4.10 13.70
CA ARG A 78 67.05 3.10 14.53
C ARG A 78 67.26 3.53 15.97
N ARG A 79 66.37 4.36 16.51
CA ARG A 79 66.43 4.81 17.90
C ARG A 79 65.78 3.76 18.80
N PRO A 80 66.38 3.42 19.95
CA PRO A 80 65.70 2.56 20.92
C PRO A 80 64.41 3.23 21.33
N ILE A 81 63.29 2.54 21.13
CA ILE A 81 61.96 3.05 21.48
C ILE A 81 61.79 2.83 22.97
N THR A 82 61.75 3.90 23.75
CA THR A 82 61.23 3.82 25.11
C THR A 82 59.72 4.04 25.07
N PHE A 83 58.99 3.50 26.05
CA PHE A 83 57.56 3.75 26.19
C PHE A 83 57.23 5.26 26.25
N TRP A 84 58.16 6.09 26.76
CA TRP A 84 58.04 7.55 26.85
C TRP A 84 58.03 8.25 25.49
N ASP A 85 58.70 7.68 24.49
CA ASP A 85 58.76 8.20 23.12
C ASP A 85 57.42 8.06 22.36
N LEU A 86 56.49 7.26 22.90
CA LEU A 86 55.20 6.97 22.29
C LEU A 86 54.09 7.96 22.72
N LEU A 87 54.34 8.82 23.72
CA LEU A 87 53.33 9.70 24.31
C LEU A 87 53.16 11.03 23.53
N PRO A 88 51.94 11.47 23.20
CA PRO A 88 51.62 12.66 22.40
C PRO A 88 52.42 13.95 22.67
N TRP A 89 52.84 14.15 23.93
CA TRP A 89 53.54 15.31 24.47
C TRP A 89 55.05 15.11 24.71
N ALA A 90 55.69 14.11 24.11
CA ALA A 90 57.15 13.97 24.17
C ALA A 90 57.82 15.29 23.72
N GLY A 91 58.31 16.07 24.71
CA GLY A 91 58.83 17.43 24.53
C GLY A 91 58.20 18.53 25.42
N MET A 92 57.14 18.25 26.20
CA MET A 92 56.63 19.17 27.23
C MET A 92 57.21 18.80 28.60
N GLU A 93 57.73 19.79 29.34
CA GLU A 93 58.14 19.62 30.74
C GLU A 93 56.90 19.42 31.62
N VAL A 94 56.46 18.18 31.77
CA VAL A 94 55.31 17.83 32.61
C VAL A 94 55.73 16.70 33.55
N GLY A 95 55.45 16.86 34.85
CA GLY A 95 55.91 15.99 35.92
C GLY A 95 55.61 14.50 35.75
N GLU A 96 56.35 13.66 36.49
CA GLU A 96 56.47 12.19 36.41
C GLU A 96 55.75 11.56 35.20
N PRO A 97 56.49 11.30 34.10
CA PRO A 97 55.95 10.69 32.88
C PRO A 97 55.05 9.47 33.14
N ARG A 98 55.35 8.70 34.19
CA ARG A 98 54.60 7.53 34.67
C ARG A 98 53.15 7.83 35.01
N ARG A 99 52.84 8.98 35.61
CA ARG A 99 51.48 9.35 35.99
C ARG A 99 50.63 9.69 34.78
N ILE A 100 51.22 10.34 33.78
CA ILE A 100 50.47 10.77 32.59
C ILE A 100 50.25 9.59 31.62
N ALA A 101 51.24 8.72 31.50
CA ALA A 101 51.10 7.43 30.84
C ALA A 101 50.04 6.54 31.47
N LEU A 102 50.03 6.42 32.80
CA LEU A 102 49.02 5.67 33.53
C LEU A 102 47.63 6.26 33.30
N ARG A 103 47.49 7.60 33.32
CA ARG A 103 46.24 8.30 32.98
C ARG A 103 45.77 7.99 31.55
N MET A 104 46.66 7.97 30.57
CA MET A 104 46.28 7.62 29.19
C MET A 104 45.94 6.16 28.99
N MET A 105 46.69 5.25 29.61
CA MET A 105 46.37 3.83 29.57
C MET A 105 45.02 3.59 30.25
N THR A 106 44.73 4.32 31.32
CA THR A 106 43.42 4.31 31.99
C THR A 106 42.33 4.88 31.08
N VAL A 107 42.53 6.06 30.48
CA VAL A 107 41.54 6.68 29.57
C VAL A 107 41.29 5.77 28.35
N GLY A 108 42.34 5.27 27.70
CA GLY A 108 42.21 4.34 26.58
C GLY A 108 41.51 3.04 26.97
N ALA A 109 41.89 2.44 28.12
CA ALA A 109 41.26 1.23 28.64
C ALA A 109 39.79 1.44 29.02
N LEU A 110 39.38 2.66 29.39
CA LEU A 110 37.98 3.00 29.64
C LEU A 110 37.22 3.38 28.36
N SER A 111 37.88 3.96 27.36
CA SER A 111 37.27 4.36 26.08
C SER A 111 36.82 3.17 25.24
N PHE A 112 37.55 2.04 25.25
CA PHE A 112 37.15 0.84 24.51
C PHE A 112 35.83 0.21 25.01
N PRO A 113 35.66 -0.11 26.31
CA PRO A 113 34.39 -0.62 26.81
C PRO A 113 33.29 0.44 26.70
N PHE A 114 33.59 1.73 26.87
CA PHE A 114 32.62 2.79 26.64
C PHE A 114 32.12 2.82 25.18
N LEU A 115 33.02 2.79 24.20
CA LEU A 115 32.66 2.68 22.78
C LEU A 115 31.88 1.39 22.49
N GLY A 116 32.24 0.27 23.13
CA GLY A 116 31.50 -0.98 23.03
C GLY A 116 30.05 -0.85 23.54
N VAL A 117 29.86 -0.24 24.70
CA VAL A 117 28.52 0.08 25.24
C VAL A 117 27.77 1.02 24.31
N MET A 118 28.41 2.07 23.81
CA MET A 118 27.77 3.00 22.88
C MET A 118 27.39 2.35 21.55
N ALA A 119 28.22 1.46 21.02
CA ALA A 119 27.90 0.69 19.82
C ALA A 119 26.72 -0.28 20.07
N TYR A 120 26.68 -0.92 21.23
CA TYR A 120 25.56 -1.77 21.66
C TYR A 120 24.26 -0.96 21.82
N GLN A 121 24.32 0.24 22.40
CA GLN A 121 23.15 1.10 22.52
C GLN A 121 22.72 1.68 21.16
N GLY A 122 23.67 2.02 20.29
CA GLY A 122 23.40 2.42 18.90
C GLY A 122 22.72 1.32 18.11
N TYR A 123 23.15 0.07 18.33
CA TYR A 123 22.49 -1.11 17.78
C TYR A 123 21.01 -1.17 18.21
N HIS A 124 20.73 -1.20 19.51
CA HIS A 124 19.35 -1.25 20.03
C HIS A 124 18.51 -0.05 19.61
N PHE A 125 19.10 1.14 19.58
CA PHE A 125 18.42 2.33 19.10
C PHE A 125 17.97 2.17 17.65
N THR A 126 18.83 1.68 16.75
CA THR A 126 18.47 1.45 15.33
C THR A 126 17.48 0.31 15.10
N GLU A 127 17.09 -0.40 16.15
CA GLU A 127 16.11 -1.48 16.14
C GLU A 127 14.84 -1.14 16.93
N SER A 128 14.77 0.09 17.45
CA SER A 128 13.64 0.58 18.20
C SER A 128 12.51 1.07 17.29
N ASN A 129 11.28 1.03 17.81
CA ASN A 129 10.12 1.58 17.12
C ASN A 129 10.23 3.09 16.93
N GLU A 130 10.88 3.78 17.86
CA GLU A 130 11.16 5.21 17.83
C GLU A 130 12.05 5.54 16.62
N PHE A 131 13.11 4.76 16.39
CA PHE A 131 13.97 4.94 15.23
C PHE A 131 13.23 4.66 13.92
N CYS A 132 12.55 3.52 13.82
CA CYS A 132 11.88 3.12 12.58
C CYS A 132 10.68 4.01 12.24
N GLY A 133 9.90 4.44 13.24
CA GLY A 133 8.62 5.13 13.04
C GLY A 133 8.66 6.64 13.17
N GLN A 134 9.55 7.18 14.02
CA GLN A 134 9.53 8.61 14.38
C GLN A 134 10.69 9.41 13.81
N LEU A 135 11.86 8.80 13.56
CA LEU A 135 13.02 9.54 13.06
C LEU A 135 12.75 10.14 11.67
N CYS A 136 12.23 9.31 10.76
CA CYS A 136 11.78 9.68 9.41
C CYS A 136 10.27 9.93 9.37
N HIS A 137 9.73 10.65 10.36
CA HIS A 137 8.28 10.81 10.54
C HIS A 137 7.55 11.25 9.26
N SER A 138 8.15 12.10 8.42
CA SER A 138 7.50 12.60 7.21
C SER A 138 7.15 11.50 6.20
N VAL A 139 7.91 10.41 6.21
CA VAL A 139 7.77 9.27 5.31
C VAL A 139 7.10 8.09 6.02
N MET A 140 7.40 7.89 7.30
CA MET A 140 6.93 6.76 8.10
C MET A 140 5.62 7.03 8.86
N GLU A 141 5.13 8.27 8.88
CA GLU A 141 3.86 8.63 9.55
C GLU A 141 2.70 7.69 9.21
N PRO A 142 2.45 7.30 7.93
CA PRO A 142 1.34 6.40 7.60
C PRO A 142 1.45 5.04 8.30
N GLU A 143 2.58 4.36 8.10
CA GLU A 143 2.79 3.01 8.61
C GLU A 143 2.91 3.01 10.14
N TYR A 144 3.55 4.03 10.73
CA TYR A 144 3.69 4.15 12.18
C TYR A 144 2.36 4.45 12.88
N THR A 145 1.55 5.35 12.32
CA THR A 145 0.21 5.65 12.86
C THR A 145 -0.68 4.41 12.81
N ALA A 146 -0.68 3.69 11.70
CA ALA A 146 -1.46 2.46 11.58
C ALA A 146 -0.96 1.35 12.53
N TYR A 147 0.36 1.20 12.67
CA TYR A 147 1.00 0.28 13.60
C TYR A 147 0.51 0.49 15.04
N GLN A 148 0.47 1.73 15.51
CA GLN A 148 0.03 2.08 16.87
C GLN A 148 -1.43 1.71 17.15
N LEU A 149 -2.26 1.57 16.12
CA LEU A 149 -3.69 1.24 16.21
C LEU A 149 -3.98 -0.24 15.90
N SER A 150 -2.95 -1.07 15.82
CA SER A 150 -3.03 -2.47 15.43
C SER A 150 -2.98 -3.45 16.61
N SER A 151 -3.28 -4.73 16.34
CA SER A 151 -3.05 -5.81 17.30
C SER A 151 -1.57 -6.05 17.63
N HIS A 152 -0.66 -5.49 16.83
CA HIS A 152 0.79 -5.64 16.96
C HIS A 152 1.47 -4.37 17.46
N ALA A 153 0.72 -3.39 17.99
CA ALA A 153 1.26 -2.12 18.50
C ALA A 153 2.29 -2.23 19.65
N ARG A 154 2.52 -3.44 20.15
CA ARG A 154 3.49 -3.77 21.21
C ARG A 154 4.58 -4.75 20.77
N VAL A 155 4.60 -5.13 19.49
CA VAL A 155 5.65 -5.96 18.87
C VAL A 155 6.64 -5.01 18.20
N GLY A 156 7.94 -5.24 18.33
CA GLY A 156 8.95 -4.37 17.73
C GLY A 156 8.88 -4.40 16.20
N CYS A 157 9.15 -3.27 15.53
CA CYS A 157 9.20 -3.24 14.06
C CYS A 157 10.19 -4.28 13.52
N VAL A 158 11.30 -4.49 14.23
CA VAL A 158 12.39 -5.39 13.83
C VAL A 158 12.05 -6.87 13.92
N ASP A 159 11.09 -7.24 14.79
CA ASP A 159 10.64 -8.62 14.96
C ASP A 159 9.99 -9.14 13.66
N CYS A 160 9.39 -8.23 12.87
CA CYS A 160 8.84 -8.54 11.56
C CYS A 160 9.79 -8.15 10.40
N HIS A 161 10.44 -6.98 10.45
CA HIS A 161 11.12 -6.39 9.27
C HIS A 161 12.63 -6.67 9.16
N ILE A 162 13.33 -6.97 10.25
CA ILE A 162 14.79 -7.13 10.24
C ILE A 162 15.20 -8.57 10.51
N GLY A 163 14.61 -9.19 11.53
CA GLY A 163 14.87 -10.57 11.90
C GLY A 163 16.16 -10.84 12.64
N GLU A 164 16.22 -12.00 13.29
CA GLU A 164 17.36 -12.43 14.09
C GLU A 164 18.52 -12.98 13.24
N GLY A 165 19.74 -12.85 13.75
CA GLY A 165 20.93 -13.47 13.16
C GLY A 165 21.84 -12.52 12.37
N ALA A 166 23.11 -12.89 12.28
CA ALA A 166 24.17 -12.02 11.75
C ALA A 166 24.02 -11.68 10.25
N SER A 167 23.46 -12.59 9.44
CA SER A 167 23.26 -12.37 8.00
C SER A 167 22.16 -11.33 7.73
N TRP A 168 21.02 -11.48 8.40
CA TRP A 168 19.90 -10.55 8.33
C TRP A 168 20.26 -9.18 8.88
N PHE A 169 21.06 -9.15 9.95
CA PHE A 169 21.64 -7.92 10.47
C PHE A 169 22.44 -7.14 9.41
N VAL A 170 23.40 -7.78 8.72
CA VAL A 170 24.19 -7.07 7.70
C VAL A 170 23.32 -6.61 6.54
N LYS A 171 22.41 -7.47 6.07
CA LYS A 171 21.49 -7.14 4.96
C LYS A 171 20.60 -5.94 5.31
N SER A 172 20.05 -5.91 6.53
CA SER A 172 19.16 -4.84 6.98
C SER A 172 19.88 -3.51 7.13
N LYS A 173 21.12 -3.48 7.65
CA LYS A 173 21.88 -2.23 7.78
C LYS A 173 22.31 -1.66 6.41
N ILE A 174 22.69 -2.52 5.46
CA ILE A 174 22.99 -2.06 4.08
C ILE A 174 21.73 -1.51 3.40
N SER A 175 20.60 -2.21 3.54
CA SER A 175 19.30 -1.74 3.02
C SER A 175 18.89 -0.41 3.68
N GLY A 176 19.02 -0.31 5.01
CA GLY A 176 18.73 0.89 5.77
C GLY A 176 19.56 2.10 5.33
N ILE A 177 20.84 1.93 5.02
CA ILE A 177 21.68 3.00 4.45
C ILE A 177 21.08 3.49 3.12
N ARG A 178 20.67 2.58 2.23
CA ARG A 178 20.03 2.96 0.96
C ARG A 178 18.71 3.71 1.18
N GLN A 179 17.91 3.29 2.15
CA GLN A 179 16.66 3.97 2.51
C GLN A 179 16.92 5.38 3.06
N VAL A 180 17.93 5.55 3.91
CA VAL A 180 18.34 6.87 4.42
C VAL A 180 18.74 7.79 3.25
N PHE A 181 19.53 7.30 2.30
CA PHE A 181 19.85 8.07 1.08
C PHE A 181 18.61 8.39 0.25
N ALA A 182 17.68 7.43 0.09
CA ALA A 182 16.45 7.67 -0.65
C ALA A 182 15.61 8.78 0.00
N VAL A 183 15.52 8.80 1.33
CA VAL A 183 14.82 9.86 2.08
C VAL A 183 15.55 11.20 1.95
N MET A 184 16.87 11.23 2.12
CA MET A 184 17.67 12.47 2.01
C MET A 184 17.64 13.10 0.61
N LEU A 185 17.56 12.27 -0.43
CA LEU A 185 17.56 12.70 -1.83
C LEU A 185 16.14 12.76 -2.44
N GLU A 186 15.11 12.45 -1.64
CA GLU A 186 13.71 12.35 -2.08
C GLU A 186 13.46 11.44 -3.30
N THR A 187 14.24 10.35 -3.43
CA THR A 187 14.14 9.41 -4.57
C THR A 187 13.21 8.21 -4.32
N TYR A 188 12.37 8.26 -3.28
CA TYR A 188 11.40 7.22 -2.95
C TYR A 188 10.04 7.45 -3.64
N SER A 189 9.28 6.38 -3.85
CA SER A 189 7.93 6.44 -4.42
C SER A 189 6.87 6.85 -3.40
N ARG A 190 5.78 7.43 -3.89
CA ARG A 190 4.61 7.84 -3.10
C ARG A 190 3.35 7.34 -3.82
N PRO A 191 2.59 6.37 -3.27
CA PRO A 191 2.84 5.62 -2.03
C PRO A 191 4.08 4.72 -2.10
N ILE A 192 4.62 4.39 -0.94
CA ILE A 192 5.71 3.41 -0.81
C ILE A 192 5.12 2.02 -1.10
N PRO A 193 5.70 1.21 -2.00
CA PRO A 193 5.18 -0.10 -2.34
C PRO A 193 5.20 -1.04 -1.12
N PRO A 194 4.25 -1.98 -1.02
CA PRO A 194 4.22 -2.95 0.07
C PRO A 194 5.51 -3.79 0.10
N ALA A 195 6.07 -3.99 1.29
CA ALA A 195 7.31 -4.75 1.47
C ALA A 195 7.14 -6.28 1.40
N ILE A 196 6.00 -6.80 0.92
CA ILE A 196 5.69 -8.25 0.95
C ILE A 196 6.71 -9.12 0.19
N LYS A 197 7.40 -8.54 -0.80
CA LYS A 197 8.46 -9.21 -1.56
C LYS A 197 9.81 -9.22 -0.84
N GLU A 198 10.03 -8.28 0.08
CA GLU A 198 11.30 -8.08 0.80
C GLU A 198 11.22 -8.55 2.27
N LEU A 199 10.01 -8.87 2.74
CA LEU A 199 9.76 -9.44 4.05
C LEU A 199 10.36 -10.85 4.15
N ARG A 200 10.81 -11.20 5.35
CA ARG A 200 11.32 -12.54 5.66
C ARG A 200 10.19 -13.57 5.55
N PRO A 201 10.50 -14.84 5.22
CA PRO A 201 9.50 -15.89 5.13
C PRO A 201 8.64 -15.98 6.40
N ALA A 202 7.34 -16.29 6.25
CA ALA A 202 6.41 -16.34 7.37
C ALA A 202 6.88 -17.24 8.54
N ARG A 203 7.58 -18.35 8.22
CA ARG A 203 8.21 -19.27 9.21
C ARG A 203 9.16 -18.59 10.19
N GLU A 204 9.86 -17.57 9.72
CA GLU A 204 10.86 -16.85 10.51
C GLU A 204 10.33 -15.57 11.16
N THR A 205 9.09 -15.19 10.88
CA THR A 205 8.45 -13.95 11.36
C THR A 205 7.16 -14.25 12.10
N CYS A 206 6.12 -14.66 11.38
CA CYS A 206 4.80 -14.94 11.91
C CYS A 206 4.82 -16.15 12.86
N GLU A 207 5.47 -17.24 12.45
CA GLU A 207 5.37 -18.54 13.14
C GLU A 207 6.10 -18.60 14.49
N GLN A 208 6.96 -17.62 14.77
CA GLN A 208 7.61 -17.46 16.07
C GLN A 208 6.61 -17.09 17.18
N CYS A 209 5.45 -16.54 16.81
CA CYS A 209 4.38 -16.17 17.74
C CYS A 209 3.03 -16.81 17.40
N HIS A 210 2.79 -17.17 16.12
CA HIS A 210 1.55 -17.76 15.63
C HIS A 210 1.78 -19.20 15.17
N TRP A 211 1.31 -20.18 15.93
CA TRP A 211 1.51 -21.59 15.60
C TRP A 211 0.55 -22.05 14.49
N PRO A 212 1.01 -22.34 13.25
CA PRO A 212 0.11 -22.61 12.12
C PRO A 212 -0.69 -23.90 12.25
N ALA A 213 -0.14 -24.90 12.96
CA ALA A 213 -0.84 -26.15 13.16
C ALA A 213 -2.07 -25.98 14.06
N LYS A 214 -2.08 -24.99 14.97
CA LYS A 214 -3.16 -24.81 15.94
C LYS A 214 -4.54 -24.74 15.26
N PHE A 215 -5.47 -25.55 15.72
CA PHE A 215 -6.86 -25.50 15.27
C PHE A 215 -7.60 -24.34 15.95
N HIS A 216 -8.15 -23.42 15.15
CA HIS A 216 -8.86 -22.23 15.62
C HIS A 216 -10.40 -22.37 15.59
N GLY A 217 -10.94 -23.46 15.03
CA GLY A 217 -12.38 -23.66 14.90
C GLY A 217 -13.07 -22.60 14.02
N ASN A 218 -14.39 -22.51 14.13
CA ASN A 218 -15.18 -21.50 13.43
C ASN A 218 -15.27 -20.23 14.29
N GLN A 219 -15.05 -19.08 13.68
CA GLN A 219 -15.07 -17.78 14.34
C GLN A 219 -16.34 -17.02 13.95
N LEU A 220 -17.12 -16.58 14.93
CA LEU A 220 -18.22 -15.65 14.68
C LEU A 220 -17.64 -14.27 14.37
N VAL A 221 -18.01 -13.72 13.21
CA VAL A 221 -17.61 -12.38 12.80
C VAL A 221 -18.86 -11.58 12.47
N ASP A 222 -19.00 -10.45 13.15
CA ASP A 222 -20.08 -9.49 12.95
C ASP A 222 -19.53 -8.23 12.29
N PHE A 223 -20.04 -7.91 11.10
CA PHE A 223 -19.75 -6.67 10.42
C PHE A 223 -20.92 -5.71 10.62
N PRO A 224 -20.72 -4.60 11.36
CA PRO A 224 -21.70 -3.53 11.34
C PRO A 224 -21.77 -2.96 9.92
N HIS A 225 -22.96 -2.72 9.42
CA HIS A 225 -23.17 -2.05 8.15
C HIS A 225 -24.43 -1.18 8.22
N PHE A 226 -24.34 -0.01 7.59
CA PHE A 226 -25.40 0.99 7.53
C PHE A 226 -25.55 1.44 6.08
N GLU A 227 -26.79 1.50 5.61
CA GLU A 227 -27.13 2.02 4.29
C GLU A 227 -26.81 3.52 4.18
N SER A 228 -26.53 3.99 2.97
CA SER A 228 -26.32 5.42 2.68
C SER A 228 -27.63 6.21 2.53
N ASP A 229 -28.69 5.79 3.20
CA ASP A 229 -30.01 6.41 3.18
C ASP A 229 -30.17 7.45 4.31
N GLU A 230 -31.30 8.16 4.33
CA GLU A 230 -31.54 9.23 5.32
C GLU A 230 -31.50 8.69 6.74
N LYS A 231 -32.03 7.47 6.94
CA LYS A 231 -32.17 6.84 8.26
C LYS A 231 -30.90 6.14 8.73
N ASN A 232 -29.88 6.02 7.88
CA ASN A 232 -28.75 5.13 8.09
C ASN A 232 -29.24 3.73 8.49
N THR A 233 -30.05 3.09 7.64
CA THR A 233 -30.73 1.84 7.99
C THR A 233 -29.67 0.76 8.34
N PRO A 234 -29.69 0.18 9.56
CA PRO A 234 -28.73 -0.84 9.95
C PRO A 234 -29.02 -2.16 9.22
N ARG A 235 -27.95 -2.76 8.68
CA ARG A 235 -27.97 -4.07 8.02
C ARG A 235 -26.71 -4.87 8.39
N PRO A 236 -26.53 -5.25 9.66
CA PRO A 236 -25.36 -6.00 10.07
C PRO A 236 -25.26 -7.32 9.31
N VAL A 237 -24.03 -7.76 9.03
CA VAL A 237 -23.75 -9.05 8.42
C VAL A 237 -23.02 -9.91 9.44
N SER A 238 -23.67 -10.98 9.87
CA SER A 238 -23.11 -11.97 10.78
C SER A 238 -22.76 -13.23 10.01
N MET A 239 -21.57 -13.78 10.26
CA MET A 239 -21.12 -15.00 9.60
C MET A 239 -20.23 -15.84 10.52
N LEU A 240 -20.25 -17.15 10.35
CA LEU A 240 -19.25 -18.06 10.90
C LEU A 240 -18.15 -18.23 9.86
N VAL A 241 -16.98 -17.64 10.11
CA VAL A 241 -15.79 -17.86 9.29
C VAL A 241 -15.16 -19.17 9.72
N ARG A 242 -15.00 -20.10 8.79
CA ARG A 242 -14.33 -21.39 9.00
C ARG A 242 -12.83 -21.17 8.99
N THR A 243 -12.29 -20.64 10.09
CA THR A 243 -10.83 -20.44 10.21
C THR A 243 -10.10 -21.78 10.19
N GLY A 244 -10.61 -22.76 10.94
CA GLY A 244 -10.10 -24.13 10.93
C GLY A 244 -8.64 -24.23 11.39
N GLY A 245 -7.88 -25.16 10.82
CA GLY A 245 -6.49 -25.40 11.18
C GLY A 245 -5.87 -26.61 10.50
N ALA A 246 -4.59 -26.85 10.78
CA ALA A 246 -3.74 -27.79 10.07
C ALA A 246 -3.21 -28.95 10.93
N ASP A 247 -3.53 -29.03 12.22
CA ASP A 247 -3.05 -30.10 13.10
C ASP A 247 -3.92 -31.36 13.00
N PRO A 248 -3.38 -32.46 12.44
CA PRO A 248 -4.09 -33.72 12.29
C PRO A 248 -4.48 -34.39 13.63
N LEU A 249 -3.91 -33.97 14.77
CA LEU A 249 -4.29 -34.47 16.09
C LEU A 249 -5.67 -33.98 16.54
N PHE A 250 -6.16 -32.86 15.99
CA PHE A 250 -7.43 -32.25 16.37
C PHE A 250 -8.52 -32.41 15.29
N GLY A 251 -8.19 -32.99 14.14
CA GLY A 251 -9.10 -33.27 13.04
C GLY A 251 -8.41 -33.15 11.67
N ASP A 252 -9.13 -33.48 10.60
CA ASP A 252 -8.60 -33.27 9.25
C ASP A 252 -8.36 -31.77 9.00
N PRO A 253 -7.26 -31.40 8.31
CA PRO A 253 -7.03 -30.04 7.88
C PRO A 253 -8.27 -29.47 7.20
N SER A 254 -8.74 -28.32 7.66
CA SER A 254 -10.02 -27.74 7.20
C SER A 254 -10.07 -26.24 7.42
N GLY A 255 -11.08 -25.60 6.81
CA GLY A 255 -11.25 -24.15 6.85
C GLY A 255 -10.17 -23.40 6.04
N ILE A 256 -10.11 -22.09 6.22
CA ILE A 256 -9.20 -21.23 5.46
C ILE A 256 -7.73 -21.51 5.82
N HIS A 257 -7.42 -21.88 7.08
CA HIS A 257 -6.05 -22.26 7.47
C HIS A 257 -5.58 -23.61 6.92
N TRP A 258 -6.46 -24.36 6.22
CA TRP A 258 -6.05 -25.51 5.43
C TRP A 258 -4.85 -25.17 4.54
N HIS A 259 -4.80 -23.98 3.95
CA HIS A 259 -3.68 -23.50 3.14
C HIS A 259 -2.30 -23.58 3.79
N MET A 260 -2.22 -23.64 5.12
CA MET A 260 -0.98 -23.75 5.89
C MET A 260 -0.68 -25.18 6.35
N ALA A 261 -1.42 -26.18 5.85
CA ALA A 261 -1.23 -27.57 6.23
C ALA A 261 0.10 -28.13 5.72
N LEU A 262 0.72 -28.96 6.55
CA LEU A 262 2.06 -29.50 6.28
C LEU A 262 2.05 -30.69 5.29
N GLY A 263 0.86 -31.19 4.92
CA GLY A 263 0.68 -32.34 4.02
C GLY A 263 0.88 -32.01 2.55
N PHE A 264 0.77 -30.74 2.15
CA PHE A 264 0.88 -30.30 0.77
C PHE A 264 1.58 -28.94 0.67
N GLU A 265 1.97 -28.58 -0.55
CA GLU A 265 2.53 -27.30 -0.92
C GLU A 265 1.62 -26.63 -1.97
N ILE A 266 1.32 -25.34 -1.76
CA ILE A 266 0.65 -24.51 -2.75
C ILE A 266 1.66 -23.49 -3.27
N GLN A 267 1.82 -23.44 -4.58
CA GLN A 267 2.61 -22.42 -5.26
C GLN A 267 1.75 -21.66 -6.25
N TYR A 268 2.12 -20.41 -6.51
CA TYR A 268 1.43 -19.59 -7.49
C TYR A 268 2.39 -18.66 -8.22
N VAL A 269 1.99 -18.21 -9.40
CA VAL A 269 2.69 -17.15 -10.14
C VAL A 269 1.81 -15.93 -10.17
N ALA A 270 2.34 -14.80 -9.67
CA ALA A 270 1.73 -13.50 -9.84
C ALA A 270 2.37 -12.71 -10.98
N THR A 271 1.56 -12.14 -11.86
CA THR A 271 2.03 -11.36 -13.02
C THR A 271 2.20 -9.87 -12.72
N ASP A 272 1.64 -9.38 -11.61
CA ASP A 272 1.71 -7.99 -11.19
C ASP A 272 2.62 -7.80 -9.96
N GLU A 273 3.01 -6.55 -9.72
CA GLU A 273 3.88 -6.25 -8.58
C GLU A 273 3.19 -6.33 -7.21
N ALA A 274 1.86 -6.14 -7.15
CA ALA A 274 1.07 -6.16 -5.93
C ALA A 274 0.58 -7.56 -5.54
N LEU A 275 0.96 -8.59 -6.32
CA LEU A 275 0.59 -9.99 -6.14
C LEU A 275 -0.94 -10.21 -6.15
N GLN A 276 -1.67 -9.46 -6.98
CA GLN A 276 -3.12 -9.51 -7.07
C GLN A 276 -3.63 -10.32 -8.28
N GLU A 277 -2.84 -10.42 -9.34
CA GLU A 277 -3.14 -11.17 -10.57
C GLU A 277 -2.42 -12.51 -10.53
N ILE A 278 -3.15 -13.58 -10.21
CA ILE A 278 -2.60 -14.93 -10.06
C ILE A 278 -3.20 -15.82 -11.15
N PRO A 279 -2.66 -15.87 -12.37
CA PRO A 279 -3.22 -16.72 -13.43
C PRO A 279 -2.89 -18.22 -13.29
N TRP A 280 -1.94 -18.59 -12.43
CA TRP A 280 -1.41 -19.95 -12.32
C TRP A 280 -1.22 -20.35 -10.86
N VAL A 281 -1.74 -21.52 -10.48
CA VAL A 281 -1.63 -22.13 -9.15
C VAL A 281 -1.26 -23.59 -9.29
N ARG A 282 -0.32 -24.07 -8.47
CA ARG A 282 0.07 -25.48 -8.38
C ARG A 282 -0.15 -25.98 -6.96
N PHE A 283 -0.88 -27.07 -6.86
CA PHE A 283 -1.03 -27.86 -5.65
C PHE A 283 -0.15 -29.10 -5.76
N ARG A 284 0.57 -29.44 -4.70
CA ARG A 284 1.40 -30.64 -4.61
C ARG A 284 1.22 -31.34 -3.27
N GLU A 285 0.77 -32.59 -3.29
CA GLU A 285 0.73 -33.43 -2.10
C GLU A 285 2.16 -33.93 -1.76
N ILE A 286 2.64 -33.70 -0.54
CA ILE A 286 4.03 -34.02 -0.16
C ILE A 286 4.26 -35.53 -0.04
N GLN A 287 3.25 -36.29 0.41
CA GLN A 287 3.41 -37.73 0.65
C GLN A 287 3.37 -38.56 -0.63
N THR A 288 2.42 -38.26 -1.53
CA THR A 288 2.25 -39.01 -2.80
C THR A 288 3.09 -38.41 -3.92
N GLY A 289 3.42 -37.12 -3.84
CA GLY A 289 4.04 -36.38 -4.94
C GLY A 289 3.07 -36.03 -6.07
N GLU A 290 1.77 -36.26 -5.88
CA GLU A 290 0.74 -35.88 -6.85
C GLU A 290 0.66 -34.36 -6.97
N GLU A 291 0.57 -33.88 -8.22
CA GLU A 291 0.53 -32.46 -8.54
C GLU A 291 -0.68 -32.15 -9.43
N VAL A 292 -1.35 -31.05 -9.12
CA VAL A 292 -2.44 -30.51 -9.94
C VAL A 292 -2.15 -29.04 -10.19
N ILE A 293 -2.24 -28.64 -11.47
CA ILE A 293 -2.06 -27.25 -11.90
C ILE A 293 -3.42 -26.70 -12.30
N TYR A 294 -3.76 -25.54 -11.74
CA TYR A 294 -4.96 -24.78 -12.07
C TYR A 294 -4.57 -23.48 -12.77
N ARG A 295 -5.25 -23.17 -13.88
CA ARG A 295 -4.97 -21.99 -14.70
C ARG A 295 -6.22 -21.21 -15.03
N SER A 296 -6.11 -19.89 -15.11
CA SER A 296 -7.18 -18.97 -15.53
C SER A 296 -6.83 -18.16 -16.79
N ASP A 297 -5.68 -18.44 -17.40
CA ASP A 297 -5.19 -17.81 -18.63
C ASP A 297 -5.57 -18.56 -19.92
N GLY A 298 -6.43 -19.57 -19.82
CA GLY A 298 -6.89 -20.38 -20.95
C GLY A 298 -5.85 -21.37 -21.49
N LYS A 299 -4.74 -21.58 -20.78
CA LYS A 299 -3.69 -22.57 -21.11
C LYS A 299 -3.83 -23.84 -20.27
N THR A 300 -3.07 -24.87 -20.62
CA THR A 300 -3.06 -26.17 -19.94
C THR A 300 -1.86 -26.33 -19.00
N SER A 301 -1.83 -27.42 -18.23
CA SER A 301 -0.73 -27.72 -17.30
C SER A 301 0.62 -27.94 -17.99
N VAL A 302 0.62 -28.38 -19.25
CA VAL A 302 1.84 -28.66 -20.02
C VAL A 302 2.49 -27.39 -20.58
N ASP A 303 1.72 -26.31 -20.67
CA ASP A 303 2.22 -25.01 -21.11
C ASP A 303 3.11 -24.40 -20.04
N PRO A 304 4.16 -23.65 -20.43
CA PRO A 304 5.01 -22.99 -19.45
C PRO A 304 4.18 -22.07 -18.52
N PRO A 305 4.56 -21.95 -17.23
CA PRO A 305 3.99 -20.93 -16.35
C PRO A 305 4.15 -19.54 -16.97
N PRO A 306 3.21 -18.62 -16.72
CA PRO A 306 3.34 -17.26 -17.20
C PRO A 306 4.58 -16.59 -16.59
N GLU A 307 5.12 -15.56 -17.28
CA GLU A 307 6.18 -14.75 -16.69
C GLU A 307 5.67 -14.01 -15.46
N GLY A 308 6.40 -14.08 -14.35
CA GLY A 308 5.97 -13.46 -13.10
C GLY A 308 6.77 -13.90 -11.89
N THR A 309 6.27 -13.54 -10.71
CA THR A 309 6.88 -13.93 -9.43
C THR A 309 6.31 -15.27 -8.98
N LEU A 310 7.11 -16.33 -9.06
CA LEU A 310 6.79 -17.63 -8.45
C LEU A 310 6.96 -17.56 -6.93
N ARG A 311 5.92 -17.95 -6.18
CA ARG A 311 5.92 -17.97 -4.72
C ARG A 311 5.29 -19.24 -4.18
N THR A 312 5.79 -19.73 -3.05
CA THR A 312 5.08 -20.68 -2.20
C THR A 312 4.15 -19.89 -1.30
N LEU A 313 2.88 -20.29 -1.25
CA LEU A 313 1.85 -19.61 -0.48
C LEU A 313 2.17 -19.66 1.02
N ASP A 314 2.14 -18.51 1.67
CA ASP A 314 2.39 -18.37 3.10
C ASP A 314 1.39 -17.45 3.81
N CYS A 315 1.58 -17.24 5.11
CA CYS A 315 0.70 -16.43 5.95
C CYS A 315 0.50 -15.01 5.40
N MET A 316 1.53 -14.40 4.81
CA MET A 316 1.48 -13.01 4.34
C MET A 316 0.72 -12.87 3.04
N ASP A 317 0.56 -13.94 2.25
CA ASP A 317 -0.23 -13.87 1.02
C ASP A 317 -1.71 -13.64 1.33
N CYS A 318 -2.20 -14.06 2.51
CA CYS A 318 -3.53 -13.75 3.05
C CYS A 318 -3.52 -12.59 4.06
N HIS A 319 -2.59 -12.59 5.02
CA HIS A 319 -2.42 -11.55 6.05
C HIS A 319 -1.40 -10.50 5.60
N ASN A 320 -1.61 -9.90 4.43
CA ASN A 320 -0.63 -9.02 3.79
C ASN A 320 -0.44 -7.67 4.48
N ARG A 321 -1.37 -7.26 5.36
CA ARG A 321 -1.27 -6.05 6.19
C ARG A 321 -1.77 -6.31 7.62
N PRO A 322 -1.02 -7.06 8.45
CA PRO A 322 -1.49 -7.46 9.78
C PRO A 322 -1.36 -6.34 10.82
N THR A 323 -0.59 -5.29 10.53
CA THR A 323 -0.32 -4.18 11.45
C THR A 323 -0.62 -2.81 10.82
N HIS A 324 -0.27 -2.61 9.56
CA HIS A 324 -0.44 -1.31 8.90
C HIS A 324 -1.80 -1.21 8.17
N VAL A 325 -2.91 -1.31 8.89
CA VAL A 325 -4.25 -1.35 8.29
C VAL A 325 -4.80 0.06 8.08
N PHE A 326 -4.96 0.48 6.82
CA PHE A 326 -5.77 1.66 6.46
C PHE A 326 -7.20 1.21 6.17
N ARG A 327 -8.14 1.63 7.02
CA ARG A 327 -9.56 1.29 6.86
C ARG A 327 -10.22 2.23 5.86
N SER A 328 -11.09 1.67 5.02
CA SER A 328 -11.91 2.45 4.11
C SER A 328 -12.87 3.39 4.86
N PRO A 329 -13.27 4.53 4.26
CA PRO A 329 -14.35 5.36 4.75
C PRO A 329 -15.62 4.58 5.09
N ASP A 330 -16.04 3.66 4.21
CA ASP A 330 -17.23 2.84 4.42
C ASP A 330 -17.13 2.06 5.75
N ARG A 331 -16.06 1.29 5.91
CA ARG A 331 -15.85 0.45 7.10
C ARG A 331 -15.63 1.26 8.36
N ALA A 332 -14.86 2.36 8.28
CA ALA A 332 -14.62 3.23 9.41
C ALA A 332 -15.90 3.91 9.92
N ILE A 333 -16.76 4.38 9.02
CA ILE A 333 -18.04 5.01 9.38
C ILE A 333 -19.05 3.98 9.87
N ASN A 334 -19.11 2.78 9.28
CA ASN A 334 -19.96 1.70 9.82
C ASN A 334 -19.62 1.38 11.28
N ASN A 335 -18.32 1.24 11.59
CA ASN A 335 -17.86 1.02 12.96
C ASN A 335 -18.18 2.22 13.88
N LEU A 336 -18.06 3.46 13.37
CA LEU A 336 -18.42 4.67 14.10
C LEU A 336 -19.91 4.70 14.47
N LEU A 337 -20.79 4.44 13.51
CA LEU A 337 -22.24 4.50 13.73
C LEU A 337 -22.72 3.37 14.64
N ALA A 338 -22.07 2.21 14.60
CA ALA A 338 -22.34 1.12 15.54
C ALA A 338 -21.93 1.45 16.99
N ARG A 339 -20.77 2.09 17.19
CA ARG A 339 -20.29 2.45 18.53
C ARG A 339 -20.95 3.71 19.11
N GLU A 340 -21.44 4.61 18.26
CA GLU A 340 -22.08 5.86 18.66
C GLU A 340 -23.47 6.00 17.98
N PRO A 341 -24.50 5.29 18.49
CA PRO A 341 -25.84 5.26 17.88
C PRO A 341 -26.52 6.62 17.75
N GLU A 342 -26.13 7.60 18.57
CA GLU A 342 -26.60 8.97 18.44
C GLU A 342 -26.24 9.56 17.07
N LEU A 343 -25.05 9.28 16.55
CA LEU A 343 -24.64 9.76 15.23
C LEU A 343 -25.44 9.10 14.11
N ALA A 344 -25.86 7.84 14.29
CA ALA A 344 -26.71 7.13 13.32
C ALA A 344 -28.12 7.73 13.21
N ARG A 345 -28.56 8.53 14.20
CA ARG A 345 -29.85 9.25 14.14
C ARG A 345 -29.76 10.55 13.32
N LEU A 346 -28.55 10.98 12.91
CA LEU A 346 -28.41 12.17 12.07
C LEU A 346 -28.75 11.81 10.61
N PRO A 347 -29.61 12.58 9.93
CA PRO A 347 -29.99 12.31 8.54
C PRO A 347 -28.77 12.20 7.62
N PHE A 348 -28.66 11.09 6.89
CA PHE A 348 -27.59 10.83 5.91
C PHE A 348 -26.15 10.85 6.49
N ALA A 349 -25.96 10.65 7.80
CA ALA A 349 -24.64 10.63 8.44
C ALA A 349 -23.65 9.71 7.71
N LYS A 350 -24.08 8.50 7.34
CA LYS A 350 -23.29 7.52 6.59
C LYS A 350 -22.84 8.08 5.25
N ARG A 351 -23.80 8.55 4.44
CA ARG A 351 -23.57 9.06 3.08
C ARG A 351 -22.60 10.22 3.08
N GLU A 352 -22.88 11.24 3.88
CA GLU A 352 -22.09 12.48 3.91
C GLU A 352 -20.68 12.26 4.48
N ALA A 353 -20.57 11.47 5.55
CA ALA A 353 -19.27 11.17 6.15
C ALA A 353 -18.36 10.35 5.22
N VAL A 354 -18.92 9.35 4.53
CA VAL A 354 -18.17 8.56 3.54
C VAL A 354 -17.76 9.46 2.37
N ALA A 355 -18.68 10.25 1.80
CA ALA A 355 -18.38 11.13 0.68
C ALA A 355 -17.24 12.12 0.96
N VAL A 356 -17.27 12.77 2.13
CA VAL A 356 -16.24 13.76 2.48
C VAL A 356 -14.88 13.15 2.79
N LEU A 357 -14.86 11.95 3.40
CA LEU A 357 -13.63 11.20 3.63
C LEU A 357 -13.04 10.62 2.34
N SER A 358 -13.90 10.23 1.38
CA SER A 358 -13.47 9.70 0.10
C SER A 358 -12.89 10.75 -0.85
N THR A 359 -13.06 12.05 -0.57
CA THR A 359 -12.50 13.11 -1.41
C THR A 359 -10.96 13.12 -1.33
N ARG A 360 -10.28 13.35 -2.47
CA ARG A 360 -8.83 13.55 -2.50
C ARG A 360 -8.51 14.99 -2.14
N TYR A 361 -7.65 15.18 -1.13
CA TYR A 361 -7.17 16.49 -0.67
C TYR A 361 -5.66 16.57 -0.88
N ALA A 362 -5.11 17.78 -1.05
CA ALA A 362 -3.68 17.95 -1.21
C ALA A 362 -2.94 17.86 0.13
N THR A 363 -3.56 18.35 1.22
CA THR A 363 -2.96 18.35 2.56
C THR A 363 -3.92 17.87 3.64
N LYS A 364 -3.34 17.46 4.77
CA LYS A 364 -4.10 17.07 5.96
C LYS A 364 -4.95 18.23 6.49
N ASP A 365 -4.39 19.43 6.58
CA ASP A 365 -5.10 20.59 7.14
C ASP A 365 -6.28 21.02 6.25
N GLU A 366 -6.09 21.00 4.93
CA GLU A 366 -7.16 21.21 3.95
C GLU A 366 -8.30 20.20 4.15
N ALA A 367 -7.96 18.91 4.26
CA ALA A 367 -8.96 17.86 4.48
C ALA A 367 -9.75 18.08 5.78
N LEU A 368 -9.07 18.41 6.87
CA LEU A 368 -9.72 18.64 8.16
C LEU A 368 -10.67 19.84 8.11
N ALA A 369 -10.28 20.92 7.44
CA ALA A 369 -11.15 22.07 7.21
C ALA A 369 -12.34 21.71 6.32
N ALA A 370 -12.11 21.03 5.20
CA ALA A 370 -13.14 20.63 4.26
C ALA A 370 -14.18 19.68 4.89
N ILE A 371 -13.74 18.70 5.70
CA ILE A 371 -14.62 17.80 6.46
C ILE A 371 -15.56 18.60 7.35
N ARG A 372 -15.02 19.56 8.11
CA ARG A 372 -15.80 20.43 9.00
C ARG A 372 -16.80 21.25 8.20
N ASP A 373 -16.34 21.92 7.14
CA ASP A 373 -17.13 22.92 6.44
C ASP A 373 -18.25 22.28 5.61
N ARG A 374 -17.97 21.15 4.92
CA ARG A 374 -18.98 20.43 4.15
C ARG A 374 -20.08 19.82 5.01
N LEU A 375 -19.72 19.16 6.11
CA LEU A 375 -20.72 18.58 7.02
C LEU A 375 -21.56 19.67 7.70
N ARG A 376 -20.95 20.79 8.10
CA ARG A 376 -21.71 21.93 8.65
C ARG A 376 -22.68 22.50 7.63
N ALA A 377 -22.20 22.81 6.42
CA ALA A 377 -23.02 23.36 5.34
C ALA A 377 -24.21 22.45 5.04
N PHE A 378 -23.95 21.15 4.87
CA PHE A 378 -24.99 20.16 4.60
C PHE A 378 -26.12 20.20 5.62
N TYR A 379 -25.81 20.11 6.92
CA TYR A 379 -26.86 20.12 7.95
C TYR A 379 -27.50 21.50 8.14
N SER A 380 -26.74 22.60 8.04
CA SER A 380 -27.32 23.94 8.19
C SER A 380 -28.25 24.32 7.06
N GLU A 381 -27.98 23.85 5.83
CA GLU A 381 -28.75 24.19 4.63
C GLU A 381 -29.92 23.22 4.43
N ASN A 382 -29.69 21.91 4.57
CA ASN A 382 -30.69 20.88 4.23
C ASN A 382 -31.53 20.44 5.44
N TYR A 383 -31.00 20.56 6.66
CA TYR A 383 -31.70 20.16 7.90
C TYR A 383 -31.62 21.23 9.01
N PRO A 384 -32.14 22.46 8.81
CA PRO A 384 -32.00 23.57 9.78
C PRO A 384 -32.51 23.24 11.19
N ALA A 385 -33.58 22.45 11.30
CA ALA A 385 -34.12 22.02 12.58
C ALA A 385 -33.18 21.05 13.33
N VAL A 386 -32.54 20.12 12.60
CA VAL A 386 -31.52 19.21 13.17
C VAL A 386 -30.27 19.99 13.53
N TRP A 387 -29.85 20.94 12.70
CA TRP A 387 -28.73 21.84 13.00
C TRP A 387 -28.92 22.62 14.30
N ALA A 388 -30.14 23.12 14.56
CA ALA A 388 -30.46 23.84 15.79
C ALA A 388 -30.60 22.90 17.00
N GLY A 389 -31.30 21.77 16.86
CA GLY A 389 -31.64 20.88 17.97
C GLY A 389 -30.57 19.83 18.33
N ARG A 390 -29.66 19.50 17.41
CA ARG A 390 -28.66 18.44 17.56
C ARG A 390 -27.25 18.88 17.17
N ARG A 391 -26.94 20.16 17.40
CA ARG A 391 -25.65 20.75 17.05
C ARG A 391 -24.45 20.00 17.64
N GLU A 392 -24.56 19.53 18.88
CA GLU A 392 -23.50 18.78 19.56
C GLU A 392 -23.17 17.47 18.86
N ASP A 393 -24.17 16.74 18.39
CA ASP A 393 -23.96 15.49 17.67
C ASP A 393 -23.33 15.72 16.30
N ILE A 394 -23.69 16.82 15.61
CA ILE A 394 -23.08 17.20 14.34
C ILE A 394 -21.59 17.57 14.54
N VAL A 395 -21.28 18.33 15.60
CA VAL A 395 -19.89 18.64 15.95
C VAL A 395 -19.11 17.36 16.28
N ARG A 396 -19.72 16.44 17.04
CA ARG A 396 -19.12 15.13 17.34
C ARG A 396 -18.89 14.31 16.07
N LEU A 397 -19.83 14.26 15.14
CA LEU A 397 -19.65 13.58 13.85
C LEU A 397 -18.43 14.14 13.09
N ILE A 398 -18.32 15.48 13.02
CA ILE A 398 -17.18 16.15 12.39
C ILE A 398 -15.86 15.76 13.04
N GLU A 399 -15.78 15.82 14.37
CA GLU A 399 -14.57 15.46 15.12
C GLU A 399 -14.17 14.01 14.88
N ARG A 400 -15.14 13.09 14.84
CA ARG A 400 -14.91 11.67 14.54
C ARG A 400 -14.46 11.43 13.10
N CYS A 401 -15.04 12.11 12.12
CA CYS A 401 -14.57 12.05 10.75
C CYS A 401 -13.13 12.58 10.63
N GLN A 402 -12.82 13.69 11.29
CA GLN A 402 -11.46 14.23 11.33
C GLN A 402 -10.46 13.27 11.99
N GLU A 403 -10.84 12.58 13.08
CA GLU A 403 -10.03 11.54 13.73
C GLU A 403 -9.78 10.35 12.80
N ILE A 404 -10.81 9.85 12.12
CA ILE A 404 -10.69 8.80 11.10
C ILE A 404 -9.73 9.25 9.99
N TYR A 405 -9.84 10.50 9.54
CA TYR A 405 -8.96 11.05 8.51
C TYR A 405 -7.49 11.04 8.95
N ARG A 406 -7.19 11.56 10.14
CA ARG A 406 -5.82 11.63 10.68
C ARG A 406 -5.13 10.27 10.81
N THR A 407 -5.91 9.20 10.96
CA THR A 407 -5.41 7.86 11.28
C THR A 407 -5.37 6.92 10.07
N ASN A 408 -6.00 7.26 8.95
CA ASN A 408 -6.11 6.38 7.78
C ASN A 408 -5.71 7.04 6.45
N PHE A 409 -5.50 8.36 6.41
CA PHE A 409 -5.32 9.13 5.17
C PHE A 409 -4.10 10.03 5.27
N PHE A 410 -3.16 9.85 4.35
CA PHE A 410 -1.88 10.56 4.37
C PHE A 410 -1.57 11.15 2.97
N PRO A 411 -2.18 12.30 2.61
CA PRO A 411 -2.07 12.90 1.27
C PRO A 411 -0.64 13.08 0.77
N LYS A 412 0.27 13.53 1.64
CA LYS A 412 1.68 13.79 1.29
C LYS A 412 2.38 12.52 0.80
N MET A 413 2.01 11.37 1.35
CA MET A 413 2.56 10.06 0.99
C MET A 413 1.69 9.31 -0.03
N GLY A 414 0.51 9.83 -0.38
CA GLY A 414 -0.44 9.11 -1.23
C GLY A 414 -0.94 7.81 -0.61
N SER A 415 -0.87 7.68 0.72
CA SER A 415 -1.22 6.44 1.43
C SER A 415 -2.64 6.53 1.98
N ASP A 416 -3.52 5.65 1.49
CA ASP A 416 -4.88 5.41 1.98
C ASP A 416 -5.28 3.94 1.69
N TRP A 417 -6.54 3.56 1.91
CA TRP A 417 -7.02 2.21 1.63
C TRP A 417 -6.99 1.83 0.13
N ARG A 418 -6.98 2.81 -0.78
CA ARG A 418 -6.95 2.55 -2.23
C ARG A 418 -5.56 2.14 -2.70
N ALA A 419 -4.53 2.71 -2.07
CA ALA A 419 -3.13 2.44 -2.41
C ALA A 419 -2.68 1.02 -2.08
N TYR A 420 -3.34 0.36 -1.12
CA TYR A 420 -2.85 -0.89 -0.54
C TYR A 420 -3.96 -1.94 -0.45
N PRO A 421 -3.93 -3.01 -1.27
CA PRO A 421 -4.91 -4.07 -1.19
C PRO A 421 -4.83 -4.82 0.15
N ASN A 422 -5.97 -5.31 0.64
CA ASN A 422 -6.06 -6.17 1.81
C ASN A 422 -6.61 -7.54 1.43
N ASN A 423 -5.85 -8.59 1.70
CA ASN A 423 -6.16 -9.95 1.26
C ASN A 423 -6.97 -10.78 2.28
N LEU A 424 -7.35 -10.20 3.42
CA LEU A 424 -8.06 -10.91 4.50
C LEU A 424 -9.51 -11.30 4.15
N GLY A 425 -10.08 -10.74 3.08
CA GLY A 425 -11.42 -11.05 2.60
C GLY A 425 -11.61 -10.64 1.15
N HIS A 426 -12.84 -10.73 0.63
CA HIS A 426 -13.15 -10.53 -0.80
C HIS A 426 -14.22 -9.46 -1.08
N PHE A 427 -14.55 -8.63 -0.09
CA PHE A 427 -15.59 -7.60 -0.22
C PHE A 427 -15.09 -6.32 -0.90
N GLU A 428 -14.04 -5.69 -0.36
CA GLU A 428 -13.47 -4.42 -0.87
C GLU A 428 -12.31 -4.64 -1.86
N TYR A 429 -11.71 -5.83 -1.81
CA TYR A 429 -10.54 -6.22 -2.59
C TYR A 429 -10.74 -7.66 -3.07
N ARG A 430 -9.90 -8.13 -4.01
CA ARG A 430 -10.00 -9.50 -4.51
C ARG A 430 -9.71 -10.54 -3.42
N GLY A 431 -8.64 -10.35 -2.65
CA GLY A 431 -8.23 -11.24 -1.56
C GLY A 431 -8.27 -12.73 -1.91
N CYS A 432 -9.19 -13.49 -1.33
CA CYS A 432 -9.36 -14.92 -1.58
C CYS A 432 -9.71 -15.22 -3.05
N PHE A 433 -10.47 -14.34 -3.70
CA PHE A 433 -10.92 -14.49 -5.09
C PHE A 433 -9.81 -14.29 -6.12
N ARG A 434 -8.57 -14.01 -5.71
CA ARG A 434 -7.41 -14.12 -6.61
C ARG A 434 -7.20 -15.56 -7.12
N CYS A 435 -7.69 -16.56 -6.37
CA CYS A 435 -7.68 -17.97 -6.78
C CYS A 435 -9.08 -18.64 -6.73
N HIS A 436 -9.99 -18.16 -5.87
CA HIS A 436 -11.29 -18.79 -5.59
C HIS A 436 -12.48 -18.16 -6.35
N GLU A 437 -12.23 -17.67 -7.57
CA GLU A 437 -13.25 -17.03 -8.41
C GLU A 437 -13.89 -17.98 -9.43
N GLY A 438 -13.51 -19.27 -9.38
CA GLY A 438 -14.04 -20.30 -10.28
C GLY A 438 -13.46 -20.28 -11.70
N ARG A 439 -12.51 -19.38 -12.00
CA ARG A 439 -11.82 -19.30 -13.31
C ARG A 439 -10.56 -20.15 -13.40
N HIS A 440 -10.02 -20.57 -12.26
CA HIS A 440 -8.84 -21.43 -12.20
C HIS A 440 -9.26 -22.88 -12.37
N VAL A 441 -8.95 -23.47 -13.52
CA VAL A 441 -9.41 -24.81 -13.91
C VAL A 441 -8.21 -25.71 -14.17
N ASP A 442 -8.30 -26.97 -13.75
CA ASP A 442 -7.30 -28.00 -14.08
C ASP A 442 -7.50 -28.58 -15.50
N ASP A 443 -6.60 -29.47 -15.94
CA ASP A 443 -6.70 -30.12 -17.25
C ASP A 443 -7.93 -31.03 -17.41
N ALA A 444 -8.56 -31.44 -16.30
CA ALA A 444 -9.78 -32.24 -16.29
C ALA A 444 -11.06 -31.39 -16.30
N GLY A 445 -10.94 -30.06 -16.27
CA GLY A 445 -12.08 -29.15 -16.24
C GLY A 445 -12.62 -28.84 -14.85
N ASN A 446 -11.94 -29.26 -13.78
CA ASN A 446 -12.37 -28.99 -12.40
C ASN A 446 -11.87 -27.61 -11.94
N PRO A 447 -12.76 -26.71 -11.52
CA PRO A 447 -12.35 -25.40 -11.01
C PRO A 447 -11.92 -25.47 -9.54
N ILE A 448 -11.05 -24.54 -9.13
CA ILE A 448 -10.92 -24.21 -7.71
C ILE A 448 -12.28 -23.70 -7.21
N SER A 449 -12.76 -24.28 -6.11
CA SER A 449 -14.09 -23.96 -5.56
C SER A 449 -14.26 -22.47 -5.27
N HIS A 450 -15.44 -21.96 -5.61
CA HIS A 450 -15.91 -20.59 -5.36
C HIS A 450 -17.19 -20.57 -4.50
N GLU A 451 -17.57 -21.71 -3.91
CA GLU A 451 -18.74 -21.80 -3.04
C GLU A 451 -18.50 -21.04 -1.73
N CYS A 452 -19.46 -20.22 -1.30
CA CYS A 452 -19.29 -19.37 -0.12
C CYS A 452 -19.05 -20.19 1.17
N ASN A 453 -19.80 -21.29 1.32
CA ASN A 453 -19.76 -22.19 2.47
C ASN A 453 -18.45 -23.01 2.57
N ALA A 454 -17.55 -22.94 1.58
CA ALA A 454 -16.20 -23.46 1.72
C ALA A 454 -15.42 -22.71 2.81
N CYS A 455 -15.68 -21.40 2.95
CA CYS A 455 -14.92 -20.50 3.82
C CYS A 455 -15.77 -19.90 4.94
N HIS A 456 -17.04 -19.59 4.70
CA HIS A 456 -17.91 -18.99 5.71
C HIS A 456 -19.40 -19.32 5.50
N ASP A 457 -20.13 -19.37 6.60
CA ASP A 457 -21.57 -19.56 6.62
C ASP A 457 -22.25 -18.28 7.09
N PHE A 458 -23.13 -17.69 6.28
CA PHE A 458 -23.90 -16.52 6.68
C PHE A 458 -24.96 -16.90 7.70
N LEU A 459 -25.09 -16.08 8.74
CA LEU A 459 -26.15 -16.20 9.74
C LEU A 459 -27.25 -15.21 9.38
N VAL A 460 -28.44 -15.74 9.10
CA VAL A 460 -29.63 -14.98 8.75
C VAL A 460 -30.71 -15.18 9.79
N GLU A 461 -31.49 -14.13 10.00
CA GLU A 461 -32.66 -14.20 10.87
C GLU A 461 -33.74 -15.08 10.24
N SER A 462 -34.25 -16.05 11.01
CA SER A 462 -35.32 -16.95 10.60
C SER A 462 -36.37 -17.05 11.68
N THR A 463 -37.64 -16.98 11.29
CA THR A 463 -38.78 -17.11 12.21
C THR A 463 -39.27 -18.54 12.20
N LEU A 464 -39.24 -19.19 13.36
CA LEU A 464 -39.77 -20.52 13.57
C LEU A 464 -41.31 -20.51 13.50
N PRO A 465 -41.95 -21.66 13.23
CA PRO A 465 -43.42 -21.77 13.18
C PRO A 465 -44.15 -21.34 14.46
N ASP A 466 -43.45 -21.35 15.60
CA ASP A 466 -43.97 -20.90 16.90
C ASP A 466 -43.77 -19.40 17.17
N GLY A 467 -43.30 -18.65 16.16
CA GLY A 467 -43.08 -17.20 16.23
C GLY A 467 -41.75 -16.79 16.86
N ARG A 468 -40.89 -17.74 17.28
CA ARG A 468 -39.55 -17.41 17.79
C ARG A 468 -38.59 -17.08 16.65
N THR A 469 -37.80 -16.03 16.83
CA THR A 469 -36.71 -15.67 15.93
C THR A 469 -35.42 -16.38 16.32
N ILE A 470 -34.75 -17.00 15.35
CA ILE A 470 -33.42 -17.62 15.50
C ILE A 470 -32.44 -17.08 14.45
N GLN A 471 -31.16 -17.24 14.71
CA GLN A 471 -30.11 -17.13 13.68
C GLN A 471 -29.88 -18.51 13.09
N ALA A 472 -30.04 -18.63 11.77
CA ALA A 472 -29.84 -19.87 11.04
C ALA A 472 -28.82 -19.67 9.92
N VAL A 473 -28.16 -20.75 9.50
CA VAL A 473 -27.30 -20.70 8.31
C VAL A 473 -28.18 -20.46 7.09
N GLY A 474 -27.81 -19.47 6.27
CA GLY A 474 -28.53 -19.10 5.07
C GLY A 474 -27.63 -18.54 3.98
N GLN A 475 -28.24 -18.08 2.89
CA GLN A 475 -27.53 -17.42 1.79
C GLN A 475 -27.43 -15.93 2.04
N PHE A 476 -26.32 -15.33 1.59
CA PHE A 476 -26.22 -13.88 1.54
C PHE A 476 -27.27 -13.31 0.59
N THR A 477 -28.01 -12.32 1.07
CA THR A 477 -28.98 -11.59 0.26
C THR A 477 -28.47 -10.18 0.05
N HIS A 478 -28.11 -9.85 -1.19
CA HIS A 478 -27.66 -8.52 -1.52
C HIS A 478 -28.84 -7.51 -1.43
N PRO A 479 -28.66 -6.31 -0.86
CA PRO A 479 -29.75 -5.33 -0.70
C PRO A 479 -30.32 -4.79 -2.02
N VAL A 480 -29.56 -4.90 -3.10
CA VAL A 480 -29.98 -4.60 -4.47
C VAL A 480 -30.21 -5.92 -5.18
N LYS A 481 -31.34 -6.05 -5.90
CA LYS A 481 -31.61 -7.21 -6.73
C LYS A 481 -30.58 -7.25 -7.87
N LEU A 482 -29.67 -8.20 -7.79
CA LEU A 482 -28.71 -8.49 -8.86
C LEU A 482 -29.32 -9.61 -9.72
N GLU A 483 -29.24 -9.49 -11.05
CA GLU A 483 -29.77 -10.48 -12.01
C GLU A 483 -28.74 -10.80 -13.09
N GLY A 484 -28.87 -11.98 -13.70
CA GLY A 484 -28.02 -12.46 -14.78
C GLY A 484 -26.54 -12.29 -14.49
N ILE A 485 -25.85 -11.53 -15.34
CA ILE A 485 -24.40 -11.29 -15.20
C ILE A 485 -24.02 -10.57 -13.90
N HIS A 486 -24.89 -9.72 -13.35
CA HIS A 486 -24.59 -8.95 -12.13
C HIS A 486 -24.49 -9.82 -10.89
N GLN A 487 -25.14 -11.00 -10.88
CA GLN A 487 -24.99 -11.97 -9.79
C GLN A 487 -23.61 -12.65 -9.78
N GLN A 488 -22.88 -12.60 -10.90
CA GLN A 488 -21.59 -13.26 -11.09
C GLN A 488 -20.41 -12.28 -10.93
N ILE A 489 -20.69 -10.99 -10.77
CA ILE A 489 -19.66 -9.96 -10.56
C ILE A 489 -19.13 -10.07 -9.12
N ARG A 490 -17.81 -9.94 -8.96
CA ARG A 490 -17.19 -9.91 -7.63
C ARG A 490 -17.62 -8.66 -6.86
N CYS A 491 -17.85 -8.81 -5.55
CA CYS A 491 -18.22 -7.70 -4.67
C CYS A 491 -17.29 -6.48 -4.84
N SER A 492 -15.98 -6.72 -4.94
CA SER A 492 -14.95 -5.68 -5.03
C SER A 492 -14.98 -4.84 -6.31
N GLU A 493 -15.67 -5.30 -7.36
CA GLU A 493 -15.86 -4.49 -8.58
C GLU A 493 -16.85 -3.34 -8.33
N CYS A 494 -17.75 -3.50 -7.36
CA CYS A 494 -18.76 -2.51 -6.99
C CYS A 494 -18.44 -1.81 -5.66
N HIS A 495 -17.88 -2.56 -4.70
CA HIS A 495 -17.56 -2.11 -3.35
C HIS A 495 -16.06 -1.83 -3.24
N ASP A 496 -15.67 -0.56 -3.29
CA ASP A 496 -14.28 -0.11 -3.17
C ASP A 496 -13.98 0.57 -1.81
N GLY A 497 -14.93 0.48 -0.88
CA GLY A 497 -14.89 1.14 0.43
C GLY A 497 -15.15 2.66 0.39
N GLY A 498 -15.47 3.22 -0.78
CA GLY A 498 -15.86 4.60 -0.99
C GLY A 498 -17.38 4.83 -0.89
N PRO A 499 -17.90 5.92 -1.49
CA PRO A 499 -19.32 6.23 -1.49
C PRO A 499 -20.12 5.14 -2.22
N ALA A 500 -21.28 4.80 -1.69
CA ALA A 500 -22.17 3.85 -2.35
C ALA A 500 -22.56 4.37 -3.75
N ARG A 501 -22.41 3.51 -4.76
CA ARG A 501 -22.83 3.83 -6.12
C ARG A 501 -24.35 4.01 -6.19
N PRO A 502 -24.86 4.97 -6.98
CA PRO A 502 -26.29 5.05 -7.25
C PRO A 502 -26.80 3.71 -7.80
N ARG A 503 -27.96 3.25 -7.30
CA ARG A 503 -28.58 1.97 -7.71
C ARG A 503 -29.28 2.09 -9.06
N THR A 504 -28.56 2.57 -10.05
CA THR A 504 -29.01 2.88 -11.42
C THR A 504 -27.97 2.36 -12.40
N CYS A 505 -28.37 2.10 -13.64
CA CYS A 505 -27.42 1.70 -14.69
C CYS A 505 -26.29 2.72 -14.83
N GLN A 506 -26.61 4.01 -14.88
CA GLN A 506 -25.62 5.11 -15.00
C GLN A 506 -24.66 5.18 -13.81
N GLY A 507 -25.14 4.85 -12.61
CA GLY A 507 -24.31 4.82 -11.39
C GLY A 507 -23.17 3.78 -11.43
N CYS A 508 -23.33 2.73 -12.25
CA CYS A 508 -22.33 1.67 -12.43
C CYS A 508 -21.65 1.73 -13.81
N HIS A 509 -22.38 2.12 -14.84
CA HIS A 509 -21.96 2.19 -16.24
C HIS A 509 -21.72 3.65 -16.69
N ALA A 510 -21.01 4.42 -15.88
CA ALA A 510 -20.80 5.85 -16.10
C ALA A 510 -20.01 6.17 -17.37
N GLU A 511 -19.09 5.29 -17.80
CA GLU A 511 -18.35 5.46 -19.05
C GLU A 511 -19.28 5.22 -20.26
N GLN A 512 -20.11 4.17 -20.21
CA GLN A 512 -21.09 3.88 -21.26
C GLN A 512 -22.17 4.97 -21.34
N SER A 513 -22.73 5.38 -20.20
CA SER A 513 -23.73 6.45 -20.16
C SER A 513 -23.11 7.79 -20.55
N GLY A 514 -21.90 8.09 -20.07
CA GLY A 514 -21.15 9.27 -20.48
C GLY A 514 -20.95 9.33 -21.99
N PHE A 515 -20.51 8.23 -22.61
CA PHE A 515 -20.32 8.17 -24.06
C PHE A 515 -21.62 8.40 -24.85
N ARG A 516 -22.72 7.78 -24.40
CA ARG A 516 -24.06 8.03 -24.94
C ARG A 516 -24.49 9.50 -24.81
N GLU A 517 -24.19 10.13 -23.68
CA GLU A 517 -24.49 11.54 -23.39
C GLU A 517 -23.50 12.52 -24.06
N GLY A 518 -22.62 12.06 -24.95
CA GLY A 518 -21.63 12.90 -25.64
C GLY A 518 -20.46 13.34 -24.75
N ARG A 519 -20.26 12.71 -23.60
CA ARG A 519 -19.16 12.96 -22.67
C ARG A 519 -18.11 11.85 -22.76
N PHE A 520 -17.04 12.12 -23.50
CA PHE A 520 -15.91 11.19 -23.63
C PHE A 520 -14.57 11.94 -23.61
N GLU A 521 -13.83 11.76 -22.52
CA GLU A 521 -12.57 12.49 -22.30
C GLU A 521 -11.40 11.94 -23.13
N GLY A 522 -10.41 12.80 -23.40
CA GLY A 522 -9.16 12.40 -24.06
C GLY A 522 -9.17 12.55 -25.58
N LEU A 523 -10.12 13.31 -26.14
CA LEU A 523 -10.25 13.57 -27.58
C LEU A 523 -9.50 14.84 -28.05
N ASP A 524 -8.95 15.65 -27.14
CA ASP A 524 -8.32 16.95 -27.46
C ASP A 524 -7.24 16.86 -28.54
N TRP A 525 -6.45 15.79 -28.52
CA TRP A 525 -5.36 15.56 -29.48
C TRP A 525 -5.86 15.13 -30.86
N LEU A 526 -7.11 14.68 -30.98
CA LEU A 526 -7.77 14.40 -32.24
C LEU A 526 -8.51 15.63 -32.78
N GLY A 527 -8.74 16.66 -31.95
CA GLY A 527 -9.53 17.83 -32.33
C GLY A 527 -10.99 17.49 -32.63
N VAL A 528 -11.51 16.42 -32.01
CA VAL A 528 -12.89 15.93 -32.19
C VAL A 528 -13.73 16.35 -31.00
N SER A 529 -14.89 16.95 -31.28
CA SER A 529 -16.00 17.07 -30.35
C SER A 529 -17.08 16.07 -30.73
N ILE A 530 -17.67 15.41 -29.75
CA ILE A 530 -18.78 14.48 -29.95
C ILE A 530 -20.06 15.08 -29.36
N GLU A 531 -21.20 14.74 -29.94
CA GLU A 531 -22.52 15.10 -29.43
C GLU A 531 -23.16 13.89 -28.74
N ALA A 532 -24.26 14.13 -28.02
CA ALA A 532 -25.05 13.04 -27.47
C ALA A 532 -25.68 12.20 -28.59
N ASP A 533 -25.81 10.91 -28.34
CA ASP A 533 -26.51 9.99 -29.23
C ASP A 533 -27.96 10.44 -29.43
N VAL A 534 -28.51 10.21 -30.62
CA VAL A 534 -29.88 10.63 -30.97
C VAL A 534 -30.94 9.97 -30.09
N MET A 535 -30.63 8.82 -29.48
CA MET A 535 -31.52 8.11 -28.57
C MET A 535 -31.33 8.55 -27.11
N ASP A 536 -30.34 9.39 -26.78
CA ASP A 536 -30.14 9.88 -25.42
C ASP A 536 -31.39 10.58 -24.87
N GLY A 537 -31.77 10.22 -23.64
CA GLY A 537 -33.01 10.68 -23.01
C GLY A 537 -34.33 10.17 -23.63
N MET A 538 -34.29 9.40 -24.73
CA MET A 538 -35.48 8.83 -25.37
C MET A 538 -35.75 7.37 -25.00
N VAL A 539 -34.69 6.59 -24.71
CA VAL A 539 -34.78 5.17 -24.31
C VAL A 539 -34.01 4.91 -23.01
N ASP A 540 -34.47 3.94 -22.24
CA ASP A 540 -33.78 3.42 -21.07
C ASP A 540 -32.83 2.28 -21.44
N CYS A 541 -31.82 2.03 -20.59
CA CYS A 541 -30.86 0.94 -20.83
C CYS A 541 -31.56 -0.43 -20.96
N THR A 542 -32.65 -0.62 -20.21
CA THR A 542 -33.44 -1.85 -20.19
C THR A 542 -34.30 -2.05 -21.45
N ASP A 543 -34.46 -1.02 -22.28
CA ASP A 543 -35.18 -1.16 -23.55
C ASP A 543 -34.35 -1.97 -24.57
N CYS A 544 -33.02 -1.94 -24.43
CA CYS A 544 -32.09 -2.69 -25.29
C CYS A 544 -31.36 -3.84 -24.58
N HIS A 545 -31.39 -3.88 -23.24
CA HIS A 545 -30.66 -4.87 -22.44
C HIS A 545 -31.56 -5.68 -21.52
N ASP A 546 -31.61 -7.00 -21.75
CA ASP A 546 -32.14 -7.95 -20.78
C ASP A 546 -31.07 -8.27 -19.71
N LEU A 547 -31.36 -7.89 -18.46
CA LEU A 547 -30.47 -8.09 -17.32
C LEU A 547 -30.39 -9.54 -16.84
N SER A 548 -31.36 -10.38 -17.21
CA SER A 548 -31.41 -11.79 -16.82
C SER A 548 -30.52 -12.68 -17.70
N GLU A 549 -30.10 -12.17 -18.85
CA GLU A 549 -29.35 -12.93 -19.85
C GLU A 549 -28.00 -12.30 -20.17
N ARG A 550 -27.12 -13.05 -20.85
CA ARG A 550 -25.87 -12.50 -21.36
C ARG A 550 -26.16 -11.59 -22.56
N ARG A 551 -25.43 -10.47 -22.65
CA ARG A 551 -25.45 -9.58 -23.81
C ARG A 551 -25.11 -10.37 -25.08
N SER A 552 -25.94 -10.24 -26.11
CA SER A 552 -25.65 -10.69 -27.47
C SER A 552 -26.04 -9.59 -28.46
N LEU A 553 -25.33 -9.52 -29.59
CA LEU A 553 -25.62 -8.54 -30.63
C LEU A 553 -26.98 -8.81 -31.28
N GLU A 554 -27.32 -10.08 -31.47
CA GLU A 554 -28.60 -10.55 -32.00
C GLU A 554 -29.79 -10.00 -31.18
N ARG A 555 -29.72 -10.04 -29.85
CA ARG A 555 -30.79 -9.52 -28.99
C ARG A 555 -30.90 -8.01 -29.01
N ILE A 556 -29.77 -7.32 -29.12
CA ILE A 556 -29.79 -5.86 -29.29
C ILE A 556 -30.45 -5.51 -30.62
N ALA A 557 -30.13 -6.25 -31.69
CA ALA A 557 -30.78 -6.07 -32.99
C ALA A 557 -32.30 -6.36 -32.93
N GLU A 558 -32.71 -7.43 -32.23
CA GLU A 558 -34.12 -7.74 -31.97
C GLU A 558 -34.83 -6.63 -31.18
N ALA A 559 -34.15 -6.00 -30.20
CA ALA A 559 -34.73 -4.89 -29.44
C ALA A 559 -34.96 -3.66 -30.34
N CYS A 560 -34.05 -3.36 -31.28
CA CYS A 560 -34.20 -2.23 -32.19
C CYS A 560 -35.45 -2.33 -33.08
N VAL A 561 -35.76 -3.53 -33.59
CA VAL A 561 -36.95 -3.73 -34.45
C VAL A 561 -38.28 -3.63 -33.70
N THR A 562 -38.26 -3.55 -32.35
CA THR A 562 -39.50 -3.31 -31.57
C THR A 562 -40.01 -1.87 -31.68
N CYS A 563 -39.13 -0.92 -32.01
CA CYS A 563 -39.45 0.51 -32.12
C CYS A 563 -39.28 1.07 -33.55
N HIS A 564 -38.49 0.42 -34.40
CA HIS A 564 -38.27 0.84 -35.79
C HIS A 564 -39.08 -0.03 -36.76
N ASP A 565 -39.94 0.59 -37.58
CA ASP A 565 -40.91 -0.05 -38.49
C ASP A 565 -40.30 -0.85 -39.66
N ASP A 566 -38.99 -1.09 -39.66
CA ASP A 566 -38.26 -1.82 -40.69
C ASP A 566 -37.60 -3.06 -40.07
N GLU A 567 -38.02 -4.26 -40.48
CA GLU A 567 -37.47 -5.53 -40.02
C GLU A 567 -35.96 -5.67 -40.34
N THR A 568 -35.45 -4.91 -41.32
CA THR A 568 -34.03 -4.87 -41.66
C THR A 568 -33.23 -3.91 -40.75
N TYR A 569 -33.88 -3.14 -39.87
CA TYR A 569 -33.19 -2.17 -39.03
C TYR A 569 -32.18 -2.83 -38.08
N GLY A 570 -32.46 -4.07 -37.65
CA GLY A 570 -31.52 -4.88 -36.87
C GLY A 570 -30.21 -5.19 -37.60
N GLU A 571 -30.19 -5.18 -38.94
CA GLU A 571 -28.99 -5.40 -39.75
C GLU A 571 -27.97 -4.26 -39.59
N PHE A 572 -28.43 -3.02 -39.34
CA PHE A 572 -27.53 -1.88 -39.11
C PHE A 572 -26.70 -2.05 -37.85
N VAL A 573 -27.26 -2.67 -36.79
CA VAL A 573 -26.55 -2.96 -35.55
C VAL A 573 -25.36 -3.88 -35.80
N THR A 574 -25.58 -4.93 -36.60
CA THR A 574 -24.52 -5.87 -37.00
C THR A 574 -23.51 -5.21 -37.90
N MET A 575 -23.96 -4.45 -38.90
CA MET A 575 -23.09 -3.73 -39.83
C MET A 575 -22.17 -2.74 -39.11
N TRP A 576 -22.70 -1.90 -38.20
CA TRP A 576 -21.91 -0.97 -37.42
C TRP A 576 -20.94 -1.69 -36.50
N ASN A 577 -21.38 -2.74 -35.81
CA ASN A 577 -20.51 -3.50 -34.91
C ASN A 577 -19.31 -4.09 -35.66
N ASP A 578 -19.55 -4.69 -36.82
CA ASP A 578 -18.52 -5.32 -37.63
C ASP A 578 -17.54 -4.28 -38.20
N ASP A 579 -18.04 -3.17 -38.76
CA ASP A 579 -17.21 -2.06 -39.24
C ASP A 579 -16.32 -1.49 -38.13
N PHE A 580 -16.92 -1.16 -36.97
CA PHE A 580 -16.17 -0.59 -35.86
C PHE A 580 -15.13 -1.56 -35.31
N THR A 581 -15.47 -2.85 -35.21
CA THR A 581 -14.56 -3.89 -34.71
C THR A 581 -13.38 -4.08 -35.68
N GLU A 582 -13.63 -4.13 -36.99
CA GLU A 582 -12.58 -4.25 -38.00
C GLU A 582 -11.64 -3.05 -37.97
N ARG A 583 -12.19 -1.83 -37.92
CA ARG A 583 -11.39 -0.59 -37.89
C ARG A 583 -10.60 -0.45 -36.60
N ILE A 584 -11.19 -0.79 -35.45
CA ILE A 584 -10.49 -0.78 -34.17
C ILE A 584 -9.31 -1.77 -34.21
N ALA A 585 -9.50 -2.98 -34.74
CA ALA A 585 -8.44 -3.97 -34.86
C ALA A 585 -7.29 -3.48 -35.75
N ALA A 586 -7.61 -2.89 -36.91
CA ALA A 586 -6.62 -2.31 -37.82
C ALA A 586 -5.83 -1.16 -37.17
N LEU A 587 -6.53 -0.20 -36.56
CA LEU A 587 -5.92 0.96 -35.90
C LEU A 587 -5.10 0.56 -34.67
N ARG A 588 -5.47 -0.52 -33.98
CA ARG A 588 -4.72 -1.04 -32.85
C ARG A 588 -3.39 -1.65 -33.28
N ALA A 589 -3.37 -2.37 -34.40
CA ALA A 589 -2.15 -2.99 -34.91
C ALA A 589 -1.07 -1.98 -35.31
N GLU A 590 -1.48 -0.79 -35.76
CA GLU A 590 -0.60 0.27 -36.25
C GLU A 590 -0.44 1.44 -35.26
N GLY A 591 -1.26 1.47 -34.21
CA GLY A 591 -1.37 2.57 -33.26
C GLY A 591 -0.23 2.63 -32.24
N ASN A 592 0.11 3.85 -31.81
CA ASN A 592 0.95 4.03 -30.63
C ASN A 592 0.17 3.75 -29.33
N ALA A 593 0.86 3.71 -28.18
CA ALA A 593 0.24 3.43 -26.88
C ALA A 593 -0.98 4.32 -26.56
N ARG A 594 -0.94 5.60 -26.94
CA ARG A 594 -2.05 6.55 -26.72
C ARG A 594 -3.27 6.21 -27.59
N THR A 595 -3.06 5.82 -28.84
CA THR A 595 -4.13 5.37 -29.73
C THR A 595 -4.75 4.08 -29.20
N VAL A 596 -3.92 3.09 -28.83
CA VAL A 596 -4.40 1.81 -28.27
C VAL A 596 -5.22 2.04 -27.01
N GLU A 597 -4.75 2.88 -26.09
CA GLU A 597 -5.48 3.22 -24.86
C GLU A 597 -6.86 3.86 -25.16
N LEU A 598 -6.94 4.77 -26.14
CA LEU A 598 -8.20 5.38 -26.54
C LEU A 598 -9.17 4.36 -27.17
N LEU A 599 -8.66 3.46 -28.02
CA LEU A 599 -9.46 2.40 -28.65
C LEU A 599 -9.99 1.41 -27.60
N ASP A 600 -9.16 1.01 -26.63
CA ASP A 600 -9.57 0.13 -25.54
C ASP A 600 -10.67 0.77 -24.68
N ARG A 601 -10.60 2.10 -24.47
CA ARG A 601 -11.66 2.85 -23.78
C ARG A 601 -12.93 2.91 -24.61
N LEU A 602 -12.82 3.14 -25.91
CA LEU A 602 -13.97 3.21 -26.82
C LEU A 602 -14.73 1.87 -26.87
N GLU A 603 -14.03 0.74 -26.89
CA GLU A 603 -14.67 -0.58 -26.80
C GLU A 603 -15.39 -0.79 -25.47
N ARG A 604 -14.79 -0.38 -24.34
CA ARG A 604 -15.44 -0.46 -23.02
C ARG A 604 -16.67 0.41 -22.92
N ALA A 605 -16.61 1.62 -23.48
CA ALA A 605 -17.74 2.54 -23.56
C ALA A 605 -18.88 1.97 -24.41
N GLY A 606 -18.60 1.00 -25.29
CA GLY A 606 -19.56 0.37 -26.19
C GLY A 606 -19.79 1.24 -27.41
N THR A 607 -19.19 0.85 -28.54
CA THR A 607 -19.25 1.60 -29.82
C THR A 607 -20.67 1.89 -30.30
N LEU A 608 -21.62 1.00 -29.99
CA LEU A 608 -23.01 1.16 -30.38
C LEU A 608 -23.83 2.07 -29.46
N HIS A 609 -23.29 2.52 -28.32
CA HIS A 609 -24.00 3.47 -27.46
C HIS A 609 -23.98 4.91 -28.01
N ASN A 610 -23.08 5.19 -28.95
CA ASN A 610 -23.04 6.44 -29.72
C ASN A 610 -22.31 6.21 -31.05
N PRO A 611 -22.97 5.61 -32.06
CA PRO A 611 -22.34 5.23 -33.33
C PRO A 611 -21.71 6.41 -34.07
N ASP A 612 -22.35 7.58 -34.03
CA ASP A 612 -21.84 8.80 -34.68
C ASP A 612 -20.55 9.29 -34.02
N ALA A 613 -20.48 9.26 -32.68
CA ALA A 613 -19.26 9.57 -31.96
C ALA A 613 -18.15 8.54 -32.24
N THR A 614 -18.48 7.24 -32.31
CA THR A 614 -17.50 6.21 -32.67
C THR A 614 -16.93 6.46 -34.06
N GLU A 615 -17.78 6.73 -35.05
CA GLU A 615 -17.35 7.07 -36.40
C GLU A 615 -16.41 8.28 -36.42
N ALA A 616 -16.80 9.36 -35.75
CA ALA A 616 -16.00 10.59 -35.67
C ALA A 616 -14.61 10.36 -35.07
N ILE A 617 -14.52 9.54 -34.02
CA ILE A 617 -13.27 9.20 -33.33
C ILE A 617 -12.38 8.35 -34.24
N LEU A 618 -12.90 7.24 -34.80
CA LEU A 618 -12.12 6.34 -35.66
C LEU A 618 -11.62 7.07 -36.90
N SER A 619 -12.49 7.81 -37.58
CA SER A 619 -12.13 8.66 -38.73
C SER A 619 -11.04 9.69 -38.39
N ALA A 620 -11.03 10.26 -37.18
CA ALA A 620 -10.00 11.21 -36.78
C ALA A 620 -8.65 10.54 -36.51
N ILE A 621 -8.64 9.35 -35.92
CA ILE A 621 -7.43 8.55 -35.73
C ILE A 621 -6.84 8.21 -37.11
N GLU A 622 -7.66 7.75 -38.04
CA GLU A 622 -7.26 7.43 -39.41
C GLU A 622 -6.67 8.64 -40.15
N ARG A 623 -7.32 9.81 -40.06
CA ARG A 623 -6.80 11.05 -40.68
C ARG A 623 -5.42 11.39 -40.13
N ARG A 624 -5.25 11.29 -38.81
CA ARG A 624 -3.98 11.63 -38.16
C ARG A 624 -2.87 10.61 -38.45
N ALA A 625 -3.22 9.34 -38.63
CA ALA A 625 -2.28 8.31 -39.08
C ALA A 625 -1.77 8.58 -40.52
N ARG A 626 -2.57 9.27 -41.35
CA ARG A 626 -2.22 9.65 -42.73
C ARG A 626 -1.51 11.00 -42.85
N GLU A 627 -1.45 11.80 -41.79
CA GLU A 627 -0.70 13.06 -41.80
C GLU A 627 0.81 12.77 -41.86
N PRO A 628 1.56 13.36 -42.82
CA PRO A 628 3.00 13.21 -42.86
C PRO A 628 3.59 13.78 -41.58
N VAL A 629 4.40 12.98 -40.87
CA VAL A 629 5.16 13.41 -39.70
C VAL A 629 6.02 14.61 -40.11
N ALA A 630 5.57 15.83 -39.79
CA ALA A 630 6.39 17.01 -39.96
C ALA A 630 7.65 16.80 -39.12
N ALA A 631 8.81 16.78 -39.80
CA ALA A 631 10.10 16.55 -39.18
C ALA A 631 10.24 17.43 -37.93
N ALA A 632 10.37 16.79 -36.77
CA ALA A 632 10.71 17.47 -35.54
C ALA A 632 12.05 18.20 -35.77
N THR A 633 12.00 19.53 -35.81
CA THR A 633 13.21 20.35 -35.75
C THR A 633 13.94 20.00 -34.45
N PRO A 634 15.19 19.52 -34.49
CA PRO A 634 15.92 19.22 -33.27
C PRO A 634 16.08 20.51 -32.47
N ALA A 635 15.77 20.43 -31.17
CA ALA A 635 16.01 21.51 -30.22
C ALA A 635 17.49 21.93 -30.29
N PRO A 636 17.81 23.24 -30.28
CA PRO A 636 19.19 23.67 -30.22
C PRO A 636 19.78 23.20 -28.88
N THR A 637 20.84 22.40 -28.97
CA THR A 637 21.72 22.09 -27.85
C THR A 637 22.28 23.40 -27.31
N GLY A 638 21.76 23.86 -26.18
CA GLY A 638 22.29 25.00 -25.43
C GLY A 638 23.72 24.69 -24.97
N GLY A 639 24.68 25.16 -25.75
CA GLY A 639 26.08 25.24 -25.36
C GLY A 639 26.24 26.17 -24.16
N GLN A 640 27.14 25.77 -23.28
CA GLN A 640 27.66 26.59 -22.20
C GLN A 640 28.39 27.79 -22.84
N ASP A 641 27.89 29.01 -22.61
CA ASP A 641 28.67 30.22 -22.80
C ASP A 641 28.87 30.90 -21.44
N GLU A 642 30.15 31.08 -21.11
CA GLU A 642 30.69 31.81 -19.95
C GLU A 642 30.26 33.29 -19.97
N PRO A 643 30.08 33.95 -18.81
CA PRO A 643 29.86 35.38 -18.78
C PRO A 643 31.21 36.12 -18.80
N GLY A 644 31.55 36.71 -19.95
CA GLY A 644 32.55 37.77 -20.08
C GLY A 644 31.93 39.16 -19.82
N PRO A 645 32.71 40.14 -19.35
CA PRO A 645 32.22 41.26 -18.55
C PRO A 645 31.86 42.48 -19.39
N GLU A 646 30.80 43.21 -19.00
CA GLU A 646 30.62 44.59 -19.45
C GLU A 646 30.30 45.52 -18.27
N THR A 647 31.16 46.54 -18.21
CA THR A 647 31.18 47.68 -17.31
C THR A 647 30.34 48.83 -17.86
N ALA A 648 29.78 49.62 -16.95
CA ALA A 648 29.49 51.06 -17.02
C ALA A 648 28.45 51.55 -18.06
N GLU A 649 27.25 51.94 -17.59
CA GLU A 649 26.92 53.30 -17.11
C GLU A 649 25.66 53.28 -16.23
#